data_AF-A0A353EYM8-F1
#
_entry.id   AF-A0A353EYM8-F1
#
_cell.length_a   1.000
_cell.length_b   1.000
_cell.length_c   1.000
_cell.angle_alpha   90.00
_cell.angle_beta   90.00
_cell.angle_gamma   90.00
#
_symmetry.space_group_name_H-M   'P 1'
#
loop_
_entity.id
_entity.type
_entity.pdbx_description
1 polymer ?
#
loop_
_entity_poly.entity_id
_entity_poly.type
_entity_poly.pdbx_seq_one_letter_code
_entity_poly.pdbx_strand_id
1 'polypeptide(L)'
;MPGLSRPFYQKNGGILLKKNLFFRAVLLFAAVALLLPCLAACRGGDNGTETAAPTQTTATAEPTEKLSDFFGSEAKNYVVIYPTSGKSAVIEAAKTLTAALNSTFGLSLRCRTDNAVKAADSPREILVGETNRSESKTLAATLENEGDWGIRWAGTRLAVCGKGNTATSRAVNRLLSDYVLGQSGTLRLPEKLDLHWDFREMSRAAFTLAESYRVIFPSANRSDERRLGGVLRDELLALTGSTVKVQSDENGDTGAEILIGLTNRPESTEGAKGLADYQDYRVTVTGNKVVLSGNSTEALRRAAADLIEALTLGKITDLGKSYVSENLFYGEGHAERLPDLASFIPSWSTSVQPAVWLGSLDEKINAFTTIDARNLSAVRGGDTKRYASCSFEAIASAVLCGADLITLDVFETKDHVLVAVPDGNLSAYTDAAERYGALGAPSSTLVTDWTWEQIRALKMTRSSFGRVLTLSEAVSLCAGRCMVYANVSGADDWTDTLLYQAFVNQNAAKSYFIPNPDRYTLTEPKTVTALRKWMNRDKSNSAVTEAYNYWTACVAKKPNHWSRLLWQNNGNEDSATWQSLRDEWKTFLYTADIAAYCDYIGKNQSASTKTDDVSTDQPYTINQSDLGYRVMIISDTHYYTTSNIKDDNLGITRAKKKEFLMAQIRKELDGRGLDAILVLGDLATDNWTVGLADAKSEAEMYTKNTYYAKTLYDDCFKPFEDELGIYVLAGNHDSFLNEKWKEMFGTDRQFSFKIGNMAFIMLDTFSDKGSNSKGNGSSYVGIDKTWLASEMAKYRNCKVVVCSHYFNSMSELKELSDQYSNIIGFYHGHTHLYEAVDVGNGTMCINDGGFSYTAFASEGGEWNFEYMDPRSAWGYCILEWTADNSRCVSYRTTLAITYEATNMTYRIAKERKTADIPLS
;
A
#
# COMPACT_ATOMS: atom_id res chain seq x y z
N MET A 1 27.82 12.96 -54.46
CA MET A 1 27.78 11.74 -55.28
C MET A 1 26.69 10.82 -54.73
N PRO A 2 25.76 10.31 -55.55
CA PRO A 2 24.62 9.48 -55.11
C PRO A 2 24.79 7.97 -55.40
N GLY A 3 23.89 7.14 -54.88
CA GLY A 3 23.82 5.68 -55.15
C GLY A 3 23.46 4.87 -53.89
N LEU A 4 22.20 4.70 -53.47
CA LEU A 4 21.14 3.85 -54.06
C LEU A 4 21.57 2.39 -54.34
N SER A 5 21.17 1.43 -53.49
CA SER A 5 20.23 0.35 -53.86
C SER A 5 19.98 -0.71 -52.76
N ARG A 6 18.69 -1.02 -52.56
CA ARG A 6 18.09 -2.36 -52.36
C ARG A 6 17.04 -2.51 -53.49
N PRO A 7 16.37 -3.66 -53.71
CA PRO A 7 16.48 -5.01 -53.12
C PRO A 7 16.67 -6.11 -54.21
N PHE A 8 16.59 -7.40 -53.87
CA PHE A 8 15.48 -8.28 -54.32
C PHE A 8 15.41 -9.62 -53.57
N TYR A 9 14.43 -10.46 -53.91
CA TYR A 9 13.89 -11.61 -53.18
C TYR A 9 14.19 -12.96 -53.86
N GLN A 10 14.05 -14.07 -53.10
CA GLN A 10 13.73 -15.48 -53.47
C GLN A 10 14.76 -16.54 -53.01
N LYS A 11 14.39 -17.81 -52.71
CA LYS A 11 13.17 -18.39 -52.07
C LYS A 11 13.42 -19.89 -51.76
N ASN A 12 12.67 -20.45 -50.79
CA ASN A 12 12.40 -21.89 -50.57
C ASN A 12 13.55 -22.84 -50.14
N GLY A 13 13.17 -23.88 -49.36
CA GLY A 13 13.90 -25.17 -49.31
C GLY A 13 14.51 -25.55 -47.95
N GLY A 14 13.73 -26.16 -47.06
CA GLY A 14 14.25 -26.82 -45.84
C GLY A 14 14.07 -28.33 -45.89
N ILE A 15 14.81 -29.09 -45.06
CA ILE A 15 14.43 -30.45 -44.61
C ILE A 15 15.14 -30.85 -43.30
N LEU A 16 14.43 -31.72 -42.57
CA LEU A 16 14.54 -32.18 -41.18
C LEU A 16 15.90 -32.45 -40.50
N LEU A 17 15.88 -32.16 -39.19
CA LEU A 17 16.30 -33.02 -38.07
C LEU A 17 16.94 -34.39 -38.43
N LYS A 18 18.18 -34.64 -37.97
CA LYS A 18 18.61 -36.01 -37.57
C LYS A 18 19.90 -36.18 -36.73
N LYS A 19 20.47 -35.12 -36.11
CA LYS A 19 21.78 -35.22 -35.41
C LYS A 19 21.79 -35.22 -33.87
N ASN A 20 20.74 -34.77 -33.18
CA ASN A 20 20.80 -34.57 -31.71
C ASN A 20 20.42 -35.80 -30.85
N LEU A 21 20.00 -36.93 -31.45
CA LEU A 21 19.68 -38.15 -30.68
C LEU A 21 20.94 -38.94 -30.27
N PHE A 22 21.96 -39.00 -31.14
CA PHE A 22 23.12 -39.86 -30.94
C PHE A 22 23.97 -39.44 -29.72
N PHE A 23 24.14 -38.13 -29.51
CA PHE A 23 24.88 -37.58 -28.37
C PHE A 23 24.22 -37.85 -27.01
N ARG A 24 22.89 -37.95 -26.95
CA ARG A 24 22.16 -38.24 -25.71
C ARG A 24 22.22 -39.71 -25.32
N ALA A 25 22.29 -40.63 -26.30
CA ALA A 25 22.43 -42.05 -26.04
C ALA A 25 23.79 -42.42 -25.42
N VAL A 26 24.88 -41.81 -25.90
CA VAL A 26 26.25 -42.09 -25.41
C VAL A 26 26.44 -41.68 -23.94
N LEU A 27 25.92 -40.51 -23.55
CA LEU A 27 25.98 -40.04 -22.16
C LEU A 27 25.19 -40.92 -21.19
N LEU A 28 24.03 -41.45 -21.61
CA LEU A 28 23.24 -42.36 -20.77
C LEU A 28 23.94 -43.71 -20.55
N PHE A 29 24.65 -44.22 -21.57
CA PHE A 29 25.40 -45.47 -21.48
C PHE A 29 26.63 -45.35 -20.54
N ALA A 30 27.30 -44.19 -20.52
CA ALA A 30 28.41 -43.93 -19.62
C ALA A 30 27.99 -43.89 -18.14
N ALA A 31 26.82 -43.33 -17.83
CA ALA A 31 26.28 -43.28 -16.47
C ALA A 31 25.93 -44.67 -15.90
N VAL A 32 25.34 -45.55 -16.74
CA VAL A 32 24.96 -46.91 -16.31
C VAL A 32 26.19 -47.82 -16.09
N ALA A 33 27.26 -47.62 -16.86
CA ALA A 33 28.48 -48.43 -16.74
C ALA A 33 29.24 -48.23 -15.41
N LEU A 34 29.04 -47.11 -14.70
CA LEU A 34 29.74 -46.79 -13.45
C LEU A 34 29.06 -47.34 -12.18
N LEU A 35 27.83 -47.85 -12.27
CA LEU A 35 27.04 -48.31 -11.11
C LEU A 35 27.03 -49.84 -10.89
N LEU A 36 27.74 -50.60 -11.71
CA LEU A 36 27.68 -52.07 -11.76
C LEU A 36 28.66 -52.91 -10.88
N PRO A 37 29.68 -52.38 -10.17
CA PRO A 37 30.52 -53.23 -9.30
C PRO A 37 29.91 -53.61 -7.93
N CYS A 38 28.99 -52.82 -7.39
CA CYS A 38 28.65 -52.87 -5.96
C CYS A 38 27.66 -53.98 -5.53
N LEU A 39 27.38 -54.98 -6.37
CA LEU A 39 26.39 -56.05 -6.09
C LEU A 39 26.90 -57.47 -6.41
N ALA A 40 28.18 -57.78 -6.11
CA ALA A 40 28.72 -59.14 -6.27
C ALA A 40 29.92 -59.49 -5.35
N ALA A 41 29.72 -59.59 -4.02
CA ALA A 41 30.80 -60.00 -3.10
C ALA A 41 30.35 -60.73 -1.81
N CYS A 42 29.63 -61.86 -1.92
CA CYS A 42 29.34 -62.74 -0.78
C CYS A 42 29.93 -64.15 -0.97
N ARG A 43 31.22 -64.33 -0.64
CA ARG A 43 31.85 -65.60 -0.21
C ARG A 43 33.26 -65.34 0.34
N GLY A 44 33.67 -66.09 1.37
CA GLY A 44 34.88 -65.81 2.15
C GLY A 44 36.13 -66.62 1.76
N GLY A 45 37.25 -66.30 2.44
CA GLY A 45 38.54 -66.99 2.39
C GLY A 45 39.46 -66.45 3.51
N ASP A 46 40.24 -67.33 4.13
CA ASP A 46 40.90 -67.12 5.44
C ASP A 46 42.29 -66.42 5.42
N ASN A 47 42.70 -65.99 6.64
CA ASN A 47 44.01 -65.45 7.05
C ASN A 47 44.29 -63.99 6.60
N GLY A 48 44.82 -63.07 7.41
CA GLY A 48 45.48 -63.14 8.73
C GLY A 48 46.87 -62.47 8.66
N THR A 49 47.41 -61.75 9.66
CA THR A 49 46.99 -61.34 11.03
C THR A 49 47.93 -60.14 11.41
N GLU A 50 47.81 -59.29 12.44
CA GLU A 50 47.06 -59.22 13.71
C GLU A 50 46.68 -57.76 14.07
N THR A 51 45.71 -57.56 14.97
CA THR A 51 45.44 -56.27 15.67
C THR A 51 44.98 -56.55 17.11
N ALA A 52 45.31 -55.68 18.07
CA ALA A 52 45.00 -55.85 19.49
C ALA A 52 43.48 -55.83 19.82
N ALA A 53 43.09 -56.56 20.86
CA ALA A 53 41.68 -56.79 21.22
C ALA A 53 41.01 -55.58 21.90
N PRO A 54 39.80 -55.18 21.47
CA PRO A 54 38.95 -54.26 22.21
C PRO A 54 38.20 -54.99 23.35
N THR A 55 38.09 -54.33 24.50
CA THR A 55 37.33 -54.86 25.66
C THR A 55 35.85 -55.02 25.33
N GLN A 56 35.26 -56.17 25.66
CA GLN A 56 33.81 -56.35 25.63
C GLN A 56 33.14 -55.53 26.75
N THR A 57 32.58 -54.38 26.40
CA THR A 57 31.54 -53.74 27.23
C THR A 57 30.20 -54.38 26.86
N THR A 58 29.58 -55.10 27.80
CA THR A 58 28.28 -55.74 27.59
C THR A 58 27.21 -54.68 27.32
N ALA A 59 26.67 -54.66 26.10
CA ALA A 59 25.54 -53.80 25.74
C ALA A 59 24.27 -54.32 26.43
N THR A 60 23.88 -53.70 27.55
CA THR A 60 22.55 -53.90 28.14
C THR A 60 21.51 -53.40 27.15
N ALA A 61 20.63 -54.29 26.69
CA ALA A 61 19.49 -53.88 25.87
C ALA A 61 18.56 -52.97 26.69
N GLU A 62 18.20 -51.81 26.14
CA GLU A 62 17.24 -50.91 26.78
C GLU A 62 15.86 -51.60 26.90
N PRO A 63 15.15 -51.42 28.03
CA PRO A 63 13.86 -52.05 28.23
C PRO A 63 12.83 -51.43 27.27
N THR A 64 12.36 -52.21 26.30
CA THR A 64 11.33 -51.76 25.35
C THR A 64 10.05 -51.39 26.10
N GLU A 65 9.70 -50.11 26.10
CA GLU A 65 8.61 -49.61 26.93
C GLU A 65 7.25 -50.17 26.48
N LYS A 66 6.48 -50.71 27.43
CA LYS A 66 5.22 -51.38 27.13
C LYS A 66 4.10 -50.36 26.90
N LEU A 67 3.82 -50.09 25.62
CA LEU A 67 2.69 -49.27 25.18
C LEU A 67 1.36 -50.06 25.23
N SER A 68 0.36 -49.48 25.88
CA SER A 68 -1.01 -50.00 25.97
C SER A 68 -2.02 -48.99 25.41
N ASP A 69 -3.20 -49.50 25.08
CA ASP A 69 -4.33 -48.72 24.57
C ASP A 69 -4.93 -47.88 25.69
N PHE A 70 -4.84 -46.55 25.61
CA PHE A 70 -5.34 -45.64 26.62
C PHE A 70 -6.87 -45.66 26.73
N PHE A 71 -7.55 -45.84 25.60
CA PHE A 71 -9.02 -45.84 25.54
C PHE A 71 -9.62 -47.24 25.73
N GLY A 72 -8.93 -48.28 25.26
CA GLY A 72 -9.46 -49.62 25.14
C GLY A 72 -10.75 -49.66 24.32
N SER A 73 -11.69 -50.54 24.66
CA SER A 73 -13.02 -50.61 24.04
C SER A 73 -13.93 -49.42 24.36
N GLU A 74 -13.45 -48.43 25.12
CA GLU A 74 -14.27 -47.44 25.85
C GLU A 74 -14.10 -46.00 25.35
N ALA A 75 -13.41 -45.79 24.22
CA ALA A 75 -13.11 -44.45 23.67
C ALA A 75 -14.32 -43.50 23.60
N LYS A 76 -15.49 -44.02 23.21
CA LYS A 76 -16.78 -43.29 23.15
C LYS A 76 -17.23 -42.66 24.48
N ASN A 77 -16.73 -43.15 25.61
CA ASN A 77 -17.09 -42.71 26.95
C ASN A 77 -16.11 -41.66 27.52
N TYR A 78 -15.08 -41.26 26.75
CA TYR A 78 -14.12 -40.22 27.16
C TYR A 78 -14.59 -38.80 26.82
N VAL A 79 -14.17 -37.85 27.67
CA VAL A 79 -14.38 -36.41 27.48
C VAL A 79 -13.10 -35.64 27.79
N VAL A 80 -12.81 -34.57 27.04
CA VAL A 80 -11.72 -33.63 27.34
C VAL A 80 -12.27 -32.53 28.25
N ILE A 81 -11.63 -32.32 29.39
CA ILE A 81 -12.03 -31.36 30.43
C ILE A 81 -10.94 -30.32 30.63
N TYR A 82 -11.32 -29.05 30.69
CA TYR A 82 -10.44 -27.92 31.03
C TYR A 82 -11.05 -27.06 32.15
N PRO A 83 -10.25 -26.30 32.93
CA PRO A 83 -10.78 -25.47 34.00
C PRO A 83 -11.71 -24.37 33.50
N THR A 84 -12.82 -24.16 34.19
CA THR A 84 -13.78 -23.07 33.90
C THR A 84 -13.13 -21.68 34.01
N SER A 85 -12.05 -21.55 34.78
CA SER A 85 -11.22 -20.35 34.94
C SER A 85 -10.05 -20.24 33.95
N GLY A 86 -9.89 -21.20 33.04
CA GLY A 86 -8.75 -21.28 32.12
C GLY A 86 -8.61 -20.07 31.20
N LYS A 87 -7.37 -19.65 30.92
CA LYS A 87 -7.09 -18.60 29.92
C LYS A 87 -7.15 -19.18 28.51
N SER A 88 -7.24 -18.30 27.50
CA SER A 88 -7.32 -18.66 26.08
C SER A 88 -6.35 -19.76 25.66
N ALA A 89 -5.05 -19.65 26.01
CA ALA A 89 -4.04 -20.65 25.66
C ALA A 89 -4.33 -22.08 26.20
N VAL A 90 -5.00 -22.20 27.35
CA VAL A 90 -5.42 -23.50 27.92
C VAL A 90 -6.70 -24.02 27.23
N ILE A 91 -7.64 -23.11 26.93
CA ILE A 91 -8.89 -23.44 26.22
C ILE A 91 -8.58 -23.92 24.79
N GLU A 92 -7.74 -23.20 24.06
CA GLU A 92 -7.33 -23.60 22.71
C GLU A 92 -6.48 -24.88 22.73
N ALA A 93 -5.56 -25.05 23.68
CA ALA A 93 -4.84 -26.33 23.83
C ALA A 93 -5.79 -27.53 24.06
N ALA A 94 -6.82 -27.36 24.89
CA ALA A 94 -7.82 -28.41 25.12
C ALA A 94 -8.65 -28.71 23.86
N LYS A 95 -9.04 -27.68 23.09
CA LYS A 95 -9.70 -27.83 21.78
C LYS A 95 -8.79 -28.53 20.76
N THR A 96 -7.54 -28.10 20.61
CA THR A 96 -6.53 -28.68 19.71
C THR A 96 -6.30 -30.16 19.98
N LEU A 97 -6.13 -30.53 21.26
CA LEU A 97 -6.04 -31.94 21.67
C LEU A 97 -7.30 -32.73 21.30
N THR A 98 -8.50 -32.16 21.54
CA THR A 98 -9.77 -32.82 21.20
C THR A 98 -9.92 -33.02 19.69
N ALA A 99 -9.66 -31.99 18.89
CA ALA A 99 -9.80 -32.00 17.44
C ALA A 99 -8.88 -33.06 16.81
N ALA A 100 -7.63 -33.13 17.27
CA ALA A 100 -6.67 -34.06 16.71
C ALA A 100 -6.90 -35.51 17.15
N LEU A 101 -7.26 -35.78 18.40
CA LEU A 101 -7.66 -37.13 18.82
C LEU A 101 -8.86 -37.64 18.01
N ASN A 102 -9.82 -36.76 17.69
CA ASN A 102 -10.94 -37.08 16.81
C ASN A 102 -10.49 -37.34 15.36
N SER A 103 -9.62 -36.49 14.81
CA SER A 103 -9.12 -36.61 13.43
C SER A 103 -8.22 -37.83 13.20
N THR A 104 -7.27 -38.10 14.10
CA THR A 104 -6.28 -39.18 13.98
C THR A 104 -6.88 -40.56 14.24
N PHE A 105 -7.76 -40.68 15.24
CA PHE A 105 -8.29 -41.97 15.71
C PHE A 105 -9.77 -42.20 15.36
N GLY A 106 -10.39 -41.33 14.56
CA GLY A 106 -11.79 -41.45 14.12
C GLY A 106 -12.81 -41.29 15.25
N LEU A 107 -12.46 -40.54 16.30
CA LEU A 107 -13.26 -40.42 17.51
C LEU A 107 -14.28 -39.28 17.45
N SER A 108 -15.16 -39.21 18.46
CA SER A 108 -16.14 -38.13 18.65
C SER A 108 -16.14 -37.60 20.09
N LEU A 109 -14.93 -37.43 20.64
CA LEU A 109 -14.68 -36.84 21.95
C LEU A 109 -15.24 -35.41 22.01
N ARG A 110 -15.81 -35.05 23.16
CA ARG A 110 -16.31 -33.70 23.45
C ARG A 110 -15.30 -32.95 24.31
N CYS A 111 -15.17 -31.64 24.10
CA CYS A 111 -14.44 -30.74 24.99
C CYS A 111 -15.43 -29.98 25.88
N ARG A 112 -15.21 -29.90 27.19
CA ARG A 112 -16.12 -29.27 28.18
C ARG A 112 -15.33 -28.61 29.33
N THR A 113 -15.96 -27.66 30.01
CA THR A 113 -15.43 -27.12 31.27
C THR A 113 -15.66 -28.08 32.44
N ASP A 114 -14.79 -28.01 33.43
CA ASP A 114 -14.82 -28.83 34.64
C ASP A 114 -16.05 -28.61 35.55
N ASN A 115 -16.76 -27.50 35.42
CA ASN A 115 -18.04 -27.27 36.09
C ASN A 115 -19.26 -27.71 35.26
N ALA A 116 -19.10 -27.99 33.96
CA ALA A 116 -20.18 -28.48 33.09
C ALA A 116 -20.38 -30.01 33.14
N VAL A 117 -19.44 -30.74 33.74
CA VAL A 117 -19.48 -32.20 33.96
C VAL A 117 -18.99 -32.47 35.38
N LYS A 118 -19.76 -33.17 36.22
CA LYS A 118 -19.28 -33.55 37.57
C LYS A 118 -18.31 -34.73 37.45
N ALA A 119 -17.29 -34.77 38.30
CA ALA A 119 -16.25 -35.82 38.28
C ALA A 119 -16.76 -37.24 38.61
N ALA A 120 -18.01 -37.39 39.08
CA ALA A 120 -18.70 -38.67 39.25
C ALA A 120 -19.53 -39.08 38.01
N ASP A 121 -19.97 -38.10 37.21
CA ASP A 121 -20.78 -38.32 36.00
C ASP A 121 -19.90 -38.71 34.80
N SER A 122 -18.58 -38.48 34.88
CA SER A 122 -17.59 -39.00 33.94
C SER A 122 -16.30 -39.45 34.65
N PRO A 123 -16.04 -40.77 34.74
CA PRO A 123 -14.79 -41.32 35.28
C PRO A 123 -13.68 -41.46 34.22
N ARG A 124 -13.96 -41.14 32.95
CA ARG A 124 -13.05 -41.31 31.80
C ARG A 124 -12.78 -39.95 31.18
N GLU A 125 -11.69 -39.30 31.59
CA GLU A 125 -11.45 -37.88 31.28
C GLU A 125 -9.99 -37.63 30.86
N ILE A 126 -9.80 -36.75 29.88
CA ILE A 126 -8.49 -36.14 29.58
C ILE A 126 -8.54 -34.71 30.15
N LEU A 127 -7.73 -34.44 31.16
CA LEU A 127 -7.73 -33.19 31.92
C LEU A 127 -6.63 -32.27 31.39
N VAL A 128 -6.97 -31.07 30.91
CA VAL A 128 -6.03 -30.10 30.36
C VAL A 128 -5.98 -28.86 31.25
N GLY A 129 -4.80 -28.57 31.81
CA GLY A 129 -4.61 -27.56 32.86
C GLY A 129 -5.12 -28.01 34.24
N GLU A 130 -5.03 -27.15 35.25
CA GLU A 130 -5.50 -27.46 36.61
C GLU A 130 -7.04 -27.44 36.70
N THR A 131 -7.70 -28.50 36.25
CA THR A 131 -9.14 -28.69 36.45
C THR A 131 -9.47 -28.93 37.93
N ASN A 132 -10.75 -28.79 38.30
CA ASN A 132 -11.22 -29.05 39.65
C ASN A 132 -11.01 -30.51 40.16
N ARG A 133 -10.65 -31.47 39.28
CA ARG A 133 -10.33 -32.88 39.62
C ARG A 133 -9.04 -33.00 40.44
N SER A 134 -8.97 -34.06 41.25
CA SER A 134 -7.80 -34.44 42.05
C SER A 134 -6.54 -34.65 41.22
N GLU A 135 -6.66 -35.35 40.10
CA GLU A 135 -5.54 -35.88 39.32
C GLU A 135 -4.74 -34.75 38.63
N SER A 136 -5.43 -33.76 38.05
CA SER A 136 -4.80 -32.55 37.52
C SER A 136 -4.21 -31.66 38.61
N LYS A 137 -4.83 -31.60 39.79
CA LYS A 137 -4.30 -30.84 40.94
C LYS A 137 -3.05 -31.44 41.53
N THR A 138 -3.02 -32.76 41.70
CA THR A 138 -1.82 -33.49 42.15
C THR A 138 -0.68 -33.37 41.14
N LEU A 139 -0.98 -33.30 39.84
CA LEU A 139 0.04 -33.01 38.82
C LEU A 139 0.52 -31.55 38.90
N ALA A 140 -0.39 -30.57 38.90
CA ALA A 140 -0.05 -29.14 38.96
C ALA A 140 0.71 -28.75 40.24
N ALA A 141 0.43 -29.43 41.37
CA ALA A 141 1.16 -29.26 42.62
C ALA A 141 2.61 -29.80 42.59
N THR A 142 2.96 -30.64 41.61
CA THR A 142 4.34 -31.10 41.37
C THR A 142 5.12 -30.23 40.37
N LEU A 143 4.55 -29.10 39.93
CA LEU A 143 5.19 -28.14 39.02
C LEU A 143 5.60 -26.91 39.83
N GLU A 144 6.86 -26.46 39.77
CA GLU A 144 7.37 -25.39 40.62
C GLU A 144 7.45 -24.05 39.88
N ASN A 145 8.17 -24.01 38.76
CA ASN A 145 8.40 -22.84 37.92
C ASN A 145 7.25 -22.64 36.91
N GLU A 146 6.95 -21.39 36.50
CA GLU A 146 5.92 -21.10 35.49
C GLU A 146 6.11 -21.83 34.14
N GLY A 147 7.36 -22.18 33.81
CA GLY A 147 7.70 -22.95 32.62
C GLY A 147 7.41 -24.46 32.71
N ASP A 148 7.23 -25.00 33.91
CA ASP A 148 7.17 -26.45 34.16
C ASP A 148 5.87 -27.07 33.64
N TRP A 149 5.92 -28.33 33.22
CA TRP A 149 4.74 -29.09 32.83
C TRP A 149 4.88 -30.60 33.03
N GLY A 150 3.78 -31.33 32.94
CA GLY A 150 3.77 -32.79 32.96
C GLY A 150 2.57 -33.42 32.26
N ILE A 151 2.69 -34.73 32.01
CA ILE A 151 1.71 -35.60 31.36
C ILE A 151 1.64 -36.90 32.16
N ARG A 152 0.55 -37.15 32.89
CA ARG A 152 0.40 -38.29 33.82
C ARG A 152 -0.86 -39.11 33.52
N TRP A 153 -0.70 -40.40 33.21
CA TRP A 153 -1.80 -41.36 33.11
C TRP A 153 -2.12 -41.92 34.50
N ALA A 154 -3.31 -41.61 35.00
CA ALA A 154 -3.84 -42.09 36.28
C ALA A 154 -5.13 -42.91 36.07
N GLY A 155 -4.98 -44.23 35.92
CA GLY A 155 -6.10 -45.17 35.82
C GLY A 155 -6.96 -44.95 34.56
N THR A 156 -8.15 -44.36 34.72
CA THR A 156 -9.04 -44.01 33.60
C THR A 156 -8.92 -42.55 33.14
N ARG A 157 -7.98 -41.79 33.70
CA ARG A 157 -7.74 -40.37 33.36
C ARG A 157 -6.33 -40.12 32.85
N LEU A 158 -6.18 -39.11 31.99
CA LEU A 158 -4.89 -38.56 31.56
C LEU A 158 -4.85 -37.08 31.94
N ALA A 159 -3.91 -36.67 32.78
CA ALA A 159 -3.71 -35.27 33.17
C ALA A 159 -2.56 -34.66 32.36
N VAL A 160 -2.81 -33.48 31.78
CA VAL A 160 -1.87 -32.71 30.95
C VAL A 160 -1.86 -31.28 31.47
N CYS A 161 -0.87 -30.93 32.28
CA CYS A 161 -0.87 -29.67 33.04
C CYS A 161 0.49 -28.98 32.89
N GLY A 162 0.47 -27.66 32.72
CA GLY A 162 1.62 -26.79 32.99
C GLY A 162 1.33 -25.90 34.20
N LYS A 163 2.38 -25.34 34.80
CA LYS A 163 2.27 -24.34 35.86
C LYS A 163 1.67 -23.06 35.29
N GLY A 164 2.34 -22.49 34.28
CA GLY A 164 1.83 -21.41 33.46
C GLY A 164 0.92 -21.89 32.33
N ASN A 165 0.13 -20.97 31.79
CA ASN A 165 -0.78 -21.23 30.67
C ASN A 165 -0.02 -21.73 29.43
N THR A 166 1.09 -21.06 29.07
CA THR A 166 1.96 -21.43 27.94
C THR A 166 2.64 -22.78 28.14
N ALA A 167 3.00 -23.13 29.39
CA ALA A 167 3.54 -24.45 29.72
C ALA A 167 2.48 -25.55 29.51
N THR A 168 1.21 -25.27 29.81
CA THR A 168 0.11 -26.22 29.52
C THR A 168 -0.03 -26.46 28.01
N SER A 169 0.08 -25.41 27.19
CA SER A 169 0.09 -25.56 25.72
C SER A 169 1.31 -26.35 25.22
N ARG A 170 2.50 -26.19 25.83
CA ARG A 170 3.69 -27.02 25.52
C ARG A 170 3.49 -28.49 25.91
N ALA A 171 2.91 -28.77 27.07
CA ALA A 171 2.58 -30.13 27.52
C ALA A 171 1.64 -30.84 26.54
N VAL A 172 0.61 -30.13 26.10
CA VAL A 172 -0.31 -30.59 25.05
C VAL A 172 0.47 -30.85 23.76
N ASN A 173 1.25 -29.89 23.25
CA ASN A 173 2.05 -30.09 22.03
C ASN A 173 3.03 -31.28 22.12
N ARG A 174 3.58 -31.59 23.31
CA ARG A 174 4.45 -32.75 23.52
C ARG A 174 3.68 -34.07 23.46
N LEU A 175 2.56 -34.21 24.18
CA LEU A 175 1.69 -35.39 24.09
C LEU A 175 1.30 -35.69 22.63
N LEU A 176 1.03 -34.61 21.89
CA LEU A 176 0.60 -34.64 20.49
C LEU A 176 1.72 -35.04 19.52
N SER A 177 2.92 -34.48 19.70
CA SER A 177 4.14 -34.85 18.98
C SER A 177 4.48 -36.34 19.16
N ASP A 178 4.55 -36.79 20.40
CA ASP A 178 5.16 -38.07 20.74
C ASP A 178 4.19 -39.26 20.58
N TYR A 179 2.87 -39.05 20.74
CA TYR A 179 1.89 -40.14 20.85
C TYR A 179 0.64 -40.00 19.95
N VAL A 180 0.48 -38.92 19.18
CA VAL A 180 -0.70 -38.69 18.32
C VAL A 180 -0.33 -38.49 16.85
N LEU A 181 0.61 -37.59 16.54
CA LEU A 181 1.01 -37.32 15.16
C LEU A 181 1.61 -38.56 14.48
N GLY A 182 1.21 -38.80 13.23
CA GLY A 182 1.63 -39.95 12.43
C GLY A 182 1.08 -41.32 12.89
N GLN A 183 0.33 -41.39 14.00
CA GLN A 183 -0.22 -42.63 14.52
C GLN A 183 -1.55 -43.01 13.86
N SER A 184 -2.02 -44.24 14.10
CA SER A 184 -3.31 -44.73 13.60
C SER A 184 -3.95 -45.74 14.56
N GLY A 185 -5.27 -45.94 14.42
CA GLY A 185 -6.03 -46.88 15.25
C GLY A 185 -6.48 -46.30 16.58
N THR A 186 -5.63 -46.32 17.61
CA THR A 186 -5.94 -45.84 18.97
C THR A 186 -4.73 -45.19 19.62
N LEU A 187 -4.97 -44.33 20.62
CA LEU A 187 -3.92 -43.69 21.41
C LEU A 187 -3.15 -44.73 22.24
N ARG A 188 -1.86 -44.90 21.91
CA ARG A 188 -0.95 -45.83 22.59
C ARG A 188 -0.01 -45.07 23.51
N LEU A 189 -0.10 -45.34 24.81
CA LEU A 189 0.72 -44.70 25.85
C LEU A 189 1.43 -45.75 26.71
N PRO A 190 2.57 -45.46 27.32
CA PRO A 190 3.18 -46.30 28.35
C PRO A 190 2.24 -46.54 29.54
N GLU A 191 2.15 -47.78 30.05
CA GLU A 191 1.28 -48.14 31.18
C GLU A 191 1.57 -47.41 32.51
N LYS A 192 2.66 -46.64 32.57
CA LYS A 192 3.05 -45.79 33.71
C LYS A 192 3.49 -44.40 33.25
N LEU A 193 2.90 -43.88 32.17
CA LEU A 193 3.25 -42.56 31.63
C LEU A 193 3.14 -41.47 32.70
N ASP A 194 4.29 -40.94 33.11
CA ASP A 194 4.43 -39.84 34.06
C ASP A 194 5.60 -38.96 33.61
N LEU A 195 5.37 -38.19 32.55
CA LEU A 195 6.37 -37.24 32.04
C LEU A 195 6.31 -35.97 32.87
N HIS A 196 7.49 -35.48 33.25
CA HIS A 196 7.67 -34.20 33.91
C HIS A 196 8.76 -33.42 33.18
N TRP A 197 8.55 -32.11 33.04
CA TRP A 197 9.48 -31.15 32.48
C TRP A 197 9.74 -30.09 33.54
N ASP A 198 10.82 -30.27 34.28
CA ASP A 198 11.45 -29.21 35.06
C ASP A 198 12.08 -28.23 34.05
N PHE A 199 11.57 -27.01 33.98
CA PHE A 199 12.09 -25.99 33.08
C PHE A 199 13.45 -25.43 33.52
N ARG A 200 13.78 -25.48 34.82
CA ARG A 200 15.09 -25.09 35.34
C ARG A 200 16.17 -26.13 35.04
N GLU A 201 15.84 -27.42 34.99
CA GLU A 201 16.74 -28.46 34.47
C GLU A 201 16.81 -28.43 32.93
N MET A 202 15.66 -28.54 32.25
CA MET A 202 15.62 -28.72 30.80
C MET A 202 15.97 -27.45 30.00
N SER A 203 15.89 -26.26 30.62
CA SER A 203 16.37 -25.00 30.05
C SER A 203 17.52 -24.39 30.85
N ARG A 204 18.29 -25.20 31.61
CA ARG A 204 19.44 -24.79 32.44
C ARG A 204 20.46 -23.89 31.74
N ALA A 205 20.65 -24.08 30.43
CA ALA A 205 21.50 -23.20 29.63
C ALA A 205 20.98 -21.75 29.61
N ALA A 206 19.66 -21.52 29.55
CA ALA A 206 19.07 -20.18 29.54
C ALA A 206 19.39 -19.43 30.84
N PHE A 207 19.26 -20.08 32.00
CA PHE A 207 19.66 -19.54 33.30
C PHE A 207 21.16 -19.22 33.33
N THR A 208 22.00 -20.13 32.80
CA THR A 208 23.45 -19.91 32.69
C THR A 208 23.78 -18.69 31.83
N LEU A 209 23.08 -18.50 30.70
CA LEU A 209 23.21 -17.34 29.82
C LEU A 209 22.70 -16.04 30.48
N ALA A 210 21.60 -16.10 31.22
CA ALA A 210 21.03 -14.95 31.92
C ALA A 210 21.90 -14.49 33.11
N GLU A 211 22.50 -15.42 33.84
CA GLU A 211 23.18 -15.17 35.12
C GLU A 211 24.69 -14.99 34.98
N SER A 212 25.35 -15.66 34.03
CA SER A 212 26.81 -15.73 33.93
C SER A 212 27.42 -15.17 32.63
N TYR A 213 26.64 -14.97 31.57
CA TYR A 213 27.13 -14.47 30.27
C TYR A 213 26.91 -12.95 30.12
N ARG A 214 27.35 -12.42 28.96
CA ARG A 214 27.11 -11.05 28.52
C ARG A 214 26.73 -11.07 27.04
N VAL A 215 25.75 -10.28 26.63
CA VAL A 215 25.49 -10.02 25.22
C VAL A 215 26.46 -8.95 24.71
N ILE A 216 27.22 -9.30 23.67
CA ILE A 216 28.23 -8.47 23.03
C ILE A 216 27.78 -8.14 21.61
N PHE A 217 27.78 -6.86 21.24
CA PHE A 217 27.50 -6.39 19.88
C PHE A 217 28.68 -5.56 19.32
N PRO A 218 28.87 -5.51 17.98
CA PRO A 218 29.96 -4.76 17.35
C PRO A 218 29.90 -3.25 17.63
N SER A 219 31.01 -2.69 18.07
CA SER A 219 31.18 -1.27 18.37
C SER A 219 31.06 -0.33 17.16
N ALA A 220 31.20 -0.85 15.94
CA ALA A 220 30.98 -0.13 14.69
C ALA A 220 29.48 0.08 14.39
N ASN A 221 28.65 -0.95 14.60
CA ASN A 221 27.22 -0.94 14.25
C ASN A 221 26.37 -0.72 15.51
N ARG A 222 26.10 0.56 15.82
CA ARG A 222 25.70 0.96 17.19
C ARG A 222 24.20 0.92 17.51
N SER A 223 23.32 0.76 16.52
CA SER A 223 21.86 0.83 16.72
C SER A 223 21.18 -0.53 16.75
N ASP A 224 21.33 -1.34 15.71
CA ASP A 224 20.39 -2.42 15.40
C ASP A 224 20.78 -3.73 16.11
N GLU A 225 22.05 -4.12 16.06
CA GLU A 225 22.60 -5.24 16.84
C GLU A 225 22.55 -4.94 18.35
N ARG A 226 22.75 -3.67 18.74
CA ARG A 226 22.57 -3.21 20.12
C ARG A 226 21.11 -3.36 20.59
N ARG A 227 20.15 -3.00 19.74
CA ARG A 227 18.71 -3.16 20.01
C ARG A 227 18.33 -4.63 20.10
N LEU A 228 18.81 -5.46 19.17
CA LEU A 228 18.62 -6.90 19.20
C LEU A 228 19.19 -7.54 20.47
N GLY A 229 20.36 -7.09 20.95
CA GLY A 229 20.88 -7.50 22.25
C GLY A 229 20.01 -7.10 23.44
N GLY A 230 19.28 -5.99 23.32
CA GLY A 230 18.21 -5.61 24.26
C GLY A 230 17.01 -6.56 24.21
N VAL A 231 16.52 -6.90 23.01
CA VAL A 231 15.45 -7.88 22.82
C VAL A 231 15.85 -9.24 23.40
N LEU A 232 17.04 -9.75 23.06
CA LEU A 232 17.54 -11.03 23.58
C LEU A 232 17.69 -11.05 25.11
N ARG A 233 18.05 -9.91 25.72
CA ARG A 233 18.03 -9.75 27.18
C ARG A 233 16.63 -9.88 27.76
N ASP A 234 15.64 -9.25 27.12
CA ASP A 234 14.27 -9.21 27.63
C ASP A 234 13.55 -10.56 27.43
N GLU A 235 13.86 -11.28 26.34
CA GLU A 235 13.51 -12.70 26.15
C GLU A 235 14.12 -13.59 27.25
N LEU A 236 15.43 -13.51 27.48
CA LEU A 236 16.10 -14.28 28.55
C LEU A 236 15.56 -13.93 29.94
N LEU A 237 15.20 -12.68 30.20
CA LEU A 237 14.55 -12.23 31.43
C LEU A 237 13.15 -12.82 31.58
N ALA A 238 12.35 -12.86 30.50
CA ALA A 238 11.03 -13.47 30.50
C ALA A 238 11.08 -14.99 30.72
N LEU A 239 12.11 -15.67 30.21
CA LEU A 239 12.33 -17.10 30.44
C LEU A 239 12.83 -17.43 31.85
N THR A 240 13.73 -16.61 32.41
CA THR A 240 14.53 -17.01 33.61
C THR A 240 14.29 -16.20 34.87
N GLY A 241 13.73 -14.99 34.77
CA GLY A 241 13.71 -14.01 35.85
C GLY A 241 15.04 -13.29 36.12
N SER A 242 16.13 -13.69 35.44
CA SER A 242 17.48 -13.13 35.55
C SER A 242 17.80 -12.25 34.32
N THR A 243 18.57 -11.17 34.49
CA THR A 243 18.87 -10.21 33.39
C THR A 243 20.34 -10.23 32.98
N VAL A 244 20.58 -10.53 31.71
CA VAL A 244 21.93 -10.54 31.11
C VAL A 244 22.41 -9.12 30.82
N LYS A 245 23.72 -8.87 30.94
CA LYS A 245 24.31 -7.56 30.60
C LYS A 245 24.51 -7.43 29.10
N VAL A 246 24.17 -6.28 28.52
CA VAL A 246 24.33 -5.96 27.09
C VAL A 246 25.38 -4.85 26.94
N GLN A 247 26.46 -5.08 26.19
CA GLN A 247 27.58 -4.14 26.03
C GLN A 247 28.23 -4.24 24.64
N SER A 248 29.00 -3.21 24.27
CA SER A 248 29.82 -3.20 23.05
C SER A 248 31.08 -4.08 23.20
N ASP A 249 31.61 -4.55 22.08
CA ASP A 249 32.87 -5.29 21.99
C ASP A 249 34.15 -4.45 22.24
N GLU A 250 34.01 -3.15 22.51
CA GLU A 250 35.10 -2.23 22.91
C GLU A 250 35.82 -2.70 24.19
N ASN A 251 35.13 -3.52 24.99
CA ASN A 251 35.70 -4.18 26.17
C ASN A 251 36.33 -5.52 25.79
N GLY A 252 37.53 -5.78 26.30
CA GLY A 252 38.29 -7.02 26.06
C GLY A 252 37.53 -8.29 26.44
N ASP A 253 37.99 -9.43 25.91
CA ASP A 253 37.35 -10.74 26.10
C ASP A 253 37.24 -11.12 27.58
N THR A 254 36.04 -11.54 27.99
CA THR A 254 35.72 -11.95 29.36
C THR A 254 35.26 -13.41 29.48
N GLY A 255 35.53 -14.22 28.46
CA GLY A 255 35.16 -15.62 28.38
C GLY A 255 33.70 -15.80 27.97
N ALA A 256 32.80 -15.82 28.96
CA ALA A 256 31.38 -16.14 28.82
C ALA A 256 30.60 -15.04 28.09
N GLU A 257 30.44 -15.18 26.78
CA GLU A 257 29.91 -14.13 25.90
C GLU A 257 28.92 -14.68 24.85
N ILE A 258 27.80 -13.97 24.67
CA ILE A 258 26.84 -14.17 23.58
C ILE A 258 27.15 -13.10 22.53
N LEU A 259 27.72 -13.49 21.40
CA LEU A 259 28.16 -12.59 20.34
C LEU A 259 27.02 -12.40 19.33
N ILE A 260 26.66 -11.15 19.02
CA ILE A 260 25.67 -10.81 17.99
C ILE A 260 26.39 -10.16 16.81
N GLY A 261 26.32 -10.81 15.64
CA GLY A 261 26.96 -10.32 14.41
C GLY A 261 28.48 -10.38 14.44
N LEU A 262 29.10 -9.55 13.59
CA LEU A 262 30.56 -9.49 13.40
C LEU A 262 31.25 -8.66 14.51
N THR A 263 31.27 -9.19 15.73
CA THR A 263 32.11 -8.65 16.82
C THR A 263 33.60 -8.85 16.52
N ASN A 264 34.46 -8.12 17.23
CA ASN A 264 35.92 -8.25 17.16
C ASN A 264 36.50 -9.58 17.72
N ARG A 265 35.64 -10.52 18.15
CA ARG A 265 36.05 -11.86 18.60
C ARG A 265 36.21 -12.79 17.38
N PRO A 266 37.21 -13.68 17.33
CA PRO A 266 37.43 -14.57 16.18
C PRO A 266 36.25 -15.51 15.92
N GLU A 267 35.49 -15.91 16.95
CA GLU A 267 34.33 -16.79 16.85
C GLU A 267 33.16 -16.15 16.08
N SER A 268 33.00 -14.82 16.14
CA SER A 268 32.07 -14.08 15.26
C SER A 268 32.46 -14.17 13.78
N THR A 269 33.77 -14.19 13.48
CA THR A 269 34.27 -14.31 12.10
C THR A 269 34.14 -15.76 11.60
N GLU A 270 34.36 -16.75 12.45
CA GLU A 270 34.13 -18.17 12.14
C GLU A 270 32.64 -18.46 11.91
N GLY A 271 31.78 -18.00 12.82
CA GLY A 271 30.33 -18.20 12.78
C GLY A 271 29.66 -17.60 11.54
N ALA A 272 30.22 -16.56 10.94
CA ALA A 272 29.72 -15.95 9.71
C ALA A 272 30.17 -16.65 8.41
N LYS A 273 31.16 -17.56 8.43
CA LYS A 273 31.69 -18.18 7.19
C LYS A 273 30.62 -18.98 6.45
N GLY A 274 30.44 -18.70 5.17
CA GLY A 274 29.53 -19.42 4.29
C GLY A 274 28.08 -18.90 4.28
N LEU A 275 27.72 -17.96 5.17
CA LEU A 275 26.48 -17.19 5.05
C LEU A 275 26.66 -16.21 3.89
N ALA A 276 25.79 -16.27 2.87
CA ALA A 276 26.02 -15.61 1.58
C ALA A 276 24.79 -14.84 1.06
N ASP A 277 23.58 -15.38 1.25
CA ASP A 277 22.36 -14.58 1.13
C ASP A 277 22.19 -13.67 2.35
N TYR A 278 21.43 -12.59 2.21
CA TYR A 278 21.19 -11.67 3.33
C TYR A 278 20.29 -12.28 4.42
N GLN A 279 19.49 -13.31 4.10
CA GLN A 279 18.64 -14.03 5.06
C GLN A 279 19.34 -15.20 5.76
N ASP A 280 20.54 -15.57 5.33
CA ASP A 280 21.30 -16.69 5.90
C ASP A 280 21.72 -16.40 7.34
N TYR A 281 21.48 -17.35 8.25
CA TYR A 281 21.89 -17.25 9.65
C TYR A 281 22.44 -18.56 10.21
N ARG A 282 23.23 -18.44 11.29
CA ARG A 282 23.78 -19.55 12.07
C ARG A 282 23.82 -19.22 13.56
N VAL A 283 23.35 -20.15 14.39
CA VAL A 283 23.51 -20.15 15.85
C VAL A 283 24.55 -21.22 16.19
N THR A 284 25.63 -20.86 16.89
CA THR A 284 26.61 -21.84 17.38
C THR A 284 26.85 -21.70 18.88
N VAL A 285 27.06 -22.82 19.58
CA VAL A 285 27.61 -22.86 20.94
C VAL A 285 28.95 -23.58 20.88
N THR A 286 30.02 -22.88 21.25
CA THR A 286 31.40 -23.37 21.16
C THR A 286 32.18 -22.94 22.40
N GLY A 287 32.49 -23.89 23.28
CA GLY A 287 33.24 -23.64 24.51
C GLY A 287 32.49 -22.75 25.49
N ASN A 288 32.87 -21.48 25.58
CA ASN A 288 32.22 -20.44 26.39
C ASN A 288 31.61 -19.30 25.56
N LYS A 289 31.49 -19.48 24.25
CA LYS A 289 30.82 -18.55 23.34
C LYS A 289 29.49 -19.12 22.84
N VAL A 290 28.47 -18.26 22.79
CA VAL A 290 27.30 -18.45 21.92
C VAL A 290 27.40 -17.41 20.82
N VAL A 291 27.34 -17.81 19.56
CA VAL A 291 27.50 -16.90 18.41
C VAL A 291 26.22 -16.88 17.59
N LEU A 292 25.61 -15.71 17.47
CA LEU A 292 24.50 -15.41 16.58
C LEU A 292 25.06 -14.70 15.35
N SER A 293 25.21 -15.45 14.27
CA SER A 293 25.75 -14.97 12.99
C SER A 293 24.63 -14.84 11.98
N GLY A 294 24.67 -13.78 11.18
CA GLY A 294 23.69 -13.51 10.14
C GLY A 294 24.18 -12.39 9.23
N ASN A 295 23.85 -12.47 7.95
CA ASN A 295 24.32 -11.54 6.92
C ASN A 295 23.44 -10.27 6.81
N SER A 296 22.49 -10.09 7.72
CA SER A 296 21.64 -8.89 7.88
C SER A 296 21.02 -8.83 9.28
N THR A 297 20.34 -7.73 9.60
CA THR A 297 19.58 -7.60 10.85
C THR A 297 18.36 -8.54 10.86
N GLU A 298 17.70 -8.76 9.72
CA GLU A 298 16.63 -9.76 9.58
C GLU A 298 17.15 -11.16 9.93
N ALA A 299 18.28 -11.57 9.36
CA ALA A 299 18.95 -12.84 9.69
C ALA A 299 19.36 -12.94 11.17
N LEU A 300 19.88 -11.86 11.77
CA LEU A 300 20.26 -11.86 13.19
C LEU A 300 19.04 -11.92 14.13
N ARG A 301 17.89 -11.31 13.77
CA ARG A 301 16.62 -11.48 14.50
C ARG A 301 16.17 -12.94 14.46
N ARG A 302 16.27 -13.59 13.30
CA ARG A 302 15.96 -15.02 13.13
C ARG A 302 16.88 -15.93 13.96
N ALA A 303 18.18 -15.64 13.99
CA ALA A 303 19.15 -16.34 14.85
C ALA A 303 18.85 -16.19 16.36
N ALA A 304 18.44 -15.00 16.80
CA ALA A 304 18.04 -14.77 18.20
C ALA A 304 16.76 -15.55 18.56
N ALA A 305 15.77 -15.57 17.67
CA ALA A 305 14.54 -16.33 17.85
C ALA A 305 14.79 -17.86 17.91
N ASP A 306 15.64 -18.39 17.02
CA ASP A 306 16.03 -19.82 17.05
C ASP A 306 16.80 -20.18 18.33
N LEU A 307 17.72 -19.32 18.82
CA LEU A 307 18.35 -19.53 20.13
C LEU A 307 17.32 -19.60 21.25
N ILE A 308 16.36 -18.67 21.29
CA ILE A 308 15.29 -18.64 22.31
C ILE A 308 14.38 -19.87 22.20
N GLU A 309 14.01 -20.32 20.99
CA GLU A 309 13.26 -21.56 20.82
C GLU A 309 14.08 -22.79 21.25
N ALA A 310 15.35 -22.87 20.86
CA ALA A 310 16.25 -23.96 21.21
C ALA A 310 16.46 -24.11 22.71
N LEU A 311 16.53 -22.99 23.45
CA LEU A 311 16.53 -22.97 24.92
C LEU A 311 15.17 -23.38 25.49
N THR A 312 14.08 -22.83 24.95
CA THR A 312 12.69 -23.06 25.41
C THR A 312 12.20 -24.49 25.19
N LEU A 313 12.74 -25.18 24.18
CA LEU A 313 12.47 -26.58 23.85
C LEU A 313 13.54 -27.55 24.37
N GLY A 314 14.52 -27.08 25.16
CA GLY A 314 15.58 -27.92 25.71
C GLY A 314 16.51 -28.57 24.68
N LYS A 315 16.55 -28.04 23.44
CA LYS A 315 17.57 -28.42 22.43
C LYS A 315 18.99 -28.08 22.96
N ILE A 316 19.09 -27.06 23.82
CA ILE A 316 20.32 -26.63 24.50
C ILE A 316 20.12 -26.70 26.03
N THR A 317 20.56 -27.79 26.66
CA THR A 317 20.54 -28.03 28.12
C THR A 317 21.90 -27.77 28.81
N ASP A 318 22.97 -27.71 28.02
CA ASP A 318 24.35 -27.67 28.49
C ASP A 318 25.23 -26.94 27.47
N LEU A 319 25.84 -25.82 27.89
CA LEU A 319 26.71 -25.02 27.03
C LEU A 319 28.10 -25.67 26.82
N GLY A 320 28.45 -26.69 27.63
CA GLY A 320 29.65 -27.50 27.43
C GLY A 320 29.56 -28.48 26.26
N LYS A 321 28.40 -28.59 25.61
CA LYS A 321 28.19 -29.38 24.39
C LYS A 321 28.11 -28.47 23.18
N SER A 322 28.76 -28.86 22.09
CA SER A 322 28.66 -28.17 20.81
C SER A 322 27.23 -28.21 20.28
N TYR A 323 26.67 -27.04 19.98
CA TYR A 323 25.39 -26.90 19.28
C TYR A 323 25.61 -26.08 18.01
N VAL A 324 24.98 -26.48 16.90
CA VAL A 324 24.92 -25.70 15.67
C VAL A 324 23.50 -25.79 15.12
N SER A 325 22.93 -24.64 14.81
CA SER A 325 21.74 -24.49 13.97
C SER A 325 22.11 -23.56 12.81
N GLU A 326 21.72 -23.92 11.60
CA GLU A 326 22.06 -23.19 10.38
C GLU A 326 20.83 -23.14 9.47
N ASN A 327 20.57 -21.98 8.90
CA ASN A 327 19.49 -21.76 7.94
C ASN A 327 20.05 -21.03 6.73
N LEU A 328 20.37 -21.78 5.67
CA LEU A 328 20.75 -21.24 4.37
C LEU A 328 19.49 -21.08 3.53
N PHE A 329 19.04 -19.86 3.30
CA PHE A 329 17.68 -19.57 2.81
C PHE A 329 17.42 -20.12 1.38
N TYR A 330 18.50 -20.25 0.59
CA TYR A 330 18.51 -20.87 -0.73
C TYR A 330 19.52 -22.05 -0.82
N GLY A 331 19.75 -22.76 0.29
CA GLY A 331 20.61 -23.96 0.35
C GLY A 331 19.99 -25.22 -0.27
N GLU A 332 20.70 -26.35 -0.23
CA GLU A 332 20.17 -27.64 -0.71
C GLU A 332 18.90 -28.04 0.07
N GLY A 333 17.80 -28.28 -0.64
CA GLY A 333 16.47 -28.54 -0.04
C GLY A 333 15.66 -27.29 0.36
N HIS A 334 16.26 -26.10 0.33
CA HIS A 334 15.55 -24.84 0.58
C HIS A 334 14.93 -24.28 -0.71
N ALA A 335 14.54 -22.99 -0.73
CA ALA A 335 13.69 -22.45 -1.79
C ALA A 335 14.42 -22.44 -3.15
N GLU A 336 13.72 -22.84 -4.22
CA GLU A 336 14.19 -22.52 -5.57
C GLU A 336 14.16 -21.00 -5.77
N ARG A 337 15.27 -20.43 -6.27
CA ARG A 337 15.33 -19.01 -6.66
C ARG A 337 14.24 -18.69 -7.69
N LEU A 338 13.80 -17.43 -7.73
CA LEU A 338 12.79 -17.00 -8.70
C LEU A 338 13.18 -17.37 -10.14
N PRO A 339 12.20 -17.70 -11.00
CA PRO A 339 12.42 -17.78 -12.44
C PRO A 339 12.98 -16.47 -12.98
N ASP A 340 13.78 -16.54 -14.05
CA ASP A 340 14.20 -15.34 -14.79
C ASP A 340 12.96 -14.62 -15.34
N LEU A 341 12.83 -13.33 -15.05
CA LEU A 341 11.78 -12.46 -15.57
C LEU A 341 11.72 -12.49 -17.11
N ALA A 342 12.86 -12.65 -17.79
CA ALA A 342 12.93 -12.78 -19.25
C ALA A 342 12.44 -14.13 -19.79
N SER A 343 12.23 -15.14 -18.93
CA SER A 343 11.62 -16.43 -19.29
C SER A 343 10.10 -16.44 -19.18
N PHE A 344 9.51 -15.45 -18.48
CA PHE A 344 8.07 -15.33 -18.31
C PHE A 344 7.41 -14.72 -19.56
N ILE A 345 6.31 -15.33 -20.01
CA ILE A 345 5.51 -14.85 -21.15
C ILE A 345 4.13 -14.45 -20.64
N PRO A 346 3.83 -13.15 -20.48
CA PRO A 346 2.51 -12.68 -20.05
C PRO A 346 1.41 -13.06 -21.05
N SER A 347 0.23 -13.40 -20.54
CA SER A 347 -0.90 -13.87 -21.37
C SER A 347 -1.49 -12.80 -22.30
N TRP A 348 -1.17 -11.52 -22.10
CA TRP A 348 -1.50 -10.43 -23.01
C TRP A 348 -0.47 -10.20 -24.13
N SER A 349 0.67 -10.90 -24.14
CA SER A 349 1.80 -10.60 -25.04
C SER A 349 1.51 -10.75 -26.55
N THR A 350 0.39 -11.38 -26.90
CA THR A 350 -0.11 -11.56 -28.28
C THR A 350 -1.10 -10.48 -28.72
N SER A 351 -1.65 -9.67 -27.79
CA SER A 351 -2.66 -8.65 -28.06
C SER A 351 -2.24 -7.23 -27.65
N VAL A 352 -1.34 -7.10 -26.68
CA VAL A 352 -0.77 -5.86 -26.17
C VAL A 352 0.71 -5.77 -26.55
N GLN A 353 1.19 -4.58 -26.91
CA GLN A 353 2.59 -4.29 -27.21
C GLN A 353 3.02 -3.03 -26.44
N PRO A 354 3.54 -3.18 -25.20
CA PRO A 354 3.89 -2.06 -24.35
C PRO A 354 4.97 -1.18 -24.99
N ALA A 355 4.83 0.14 -24.86
CA ALA A 355 5.83 1.05 -25.37
C ALA A 355 7.12 0.94 -24.52
N VAL A 356 8.25 0.67 -25.16
CA VAL A 356 9.55 0.37 -24.49
C VAL A 356 9.95 1.42 -23.44
N TRP A 357 9.56 2.68 -23.63
CA TRP A 357 9.85 3.76 -22.70
C TRP A 357 9.15 3.62 -21.34
N LEU A 358 8.02 2.90 -21.26
CA LEU A 358 7.36 2.50 -20.00
C LEU A 358 8.19 1.50 -19.17
N GLY A 359 9.33 1.01 -19.67
CA GLY A 359 10.30 0.27 -18.86
C GLY A 359 11.22 1.17 -18.00
N SER A 360 11.19 2.49 -18.19
CA SER A 360 12.17 3.42 -17.58
C SER A 360 11.72 3.96 -16.23
N LEU A 361 12.31 3.47 -15.13
CA LEU A 361 12.11 4.04 -13.79
C LEU A 361 12.48 5.54 -13.70
N ASP A 362 13.52 5.96 -14.41
CA ASP A 362 13.95 7.37 -14.44
C ASP A 362 12.89 8.30 -15.07
N GLU A 363 12.11 7.78 -16.02
CA GLU A 363 10.96 8.47 -16.63
C GLU A 363 9.76 8.45 -15.66
N LYS A 364 9.47 7.31 -15.04
CA LYS A 364 8.36 7.15 -14.07
C LYS A 364 8.46 8.10 -12.88
N ILE A 365 9.66 8.23 -12.32
CA ILE A 365 9.93 9.18 -11.25
C ILE A 365 9.76 10.62 -11.77
N ASN A 366 10.31 10.94 -12.95
CA ASN A 366 10.15 12.27 -13.56
C ASN A 366 8.67 12.63 -13.81
N ALA A 367 7.88 11.66 -14.26
CA ALA A 367 6.44 11.76 -14.48
C ALA A 367 5.65 11.95 -13.17
N PHE A 368 5.95 11.17 -12.13
CA PHE A 368 5.38 11.37 -10.80
C PHE A 368 5.73 12.75 -10.22
N THR A 369 6.95 13.23 -10.44
CA THR A 369 7.42 14.55 -10.00
C THR A 369 6.92 15.74 -10.85
N THR A 370 6.11 15.49 -11.89
CA THR A 370 5.66 16.52 -12.82
C THR A 370 4.14 16.55 -12.94
N ILE A 371 3.56 17.68 -12.52
CA ILE A 371 2.13 18.01 -12.60
C ILE A 371 1.49 17.64 -13.95
N ASP A 372 2.11 18.04 -15.08
CA ASP A 372 1.56 17.88 -16.45
C ASP A 372 2.02 16.64 -17.23
N ALA A 373 2.73 15.72 -16.57
CA ALA A 373 3.21 14.51 -17.24
C ALA A 373 2.04 13.61 -17.67
N ARG A 374 2.35 12.58 -18.47
CA ARG A 374 1.41 11.49 -18.81
C ARG A 374 0.68 10.92 -17.58
N ASN A 375 -0.41 10.18 -17.83
CA ASN A 375 -1.04 9.38 -16.78
C ASN A 375 -0.08 8.33 -16.21
N LEU A 376 -0.26 8.02 -14.92
CA LEU A 376 0.46 6.99 -14.17
C LEU A 376 -0.48 5.85 -13.77
N SER A 377 0.09 4.66 -13.72
CA SER A 377 -0.60 3.39 -13.55
C SER A 377 -0.20 2.68 -12.24
N ALA A 378 -1.20 2.33 -11.43
CA ALA A 378 -1.04 1.66 -10.14
C ALA A 378 -1.75 0.30 -10.11
N VAL A 379 -1.15 -0.68 -9.44
CA VAL A 379 -1.79 -1.96 -9.09
C VAL A 379 -1.40 -2.43 -7.69
N ARG A 380 -2.38 -2.99 -6.96
CA ARG A 380 -2.16 -3.71 -5.69
C ARG A 380 -1.89 -5.19 -6.01
N GLY A 381 -0.67 -5.65 -5.72
CA GLY A 381 -0.25 -7.05 -5.93
C GLY A 381 -0.03 -7.49 -7.38
N GLY A 382 -0.05 -6.58 -8.36
CA GLY A 382 0.24 -6.85 -9.78
C GLY A 382 -0.99 -7.01 -10.68
N ASP A 383 -0.86 -7.75 -11.78
CA ASP A 383 -1.93 -8.04 -12.78
C ASP A 383 -2.95 -9.08 -12.26
N THR A 384 -3.71 -8.68 -11.23
CA THR A 384 -4.67 -9.52 -10.50
C THR A 384 -5.86 -9.99 -11.34
N LYS A 385 -6.11 -9.36 -12.50
CA LYS A 385 -7.11 -9.77 -13.49
C LYS A 385 -6.75 -11.08 -14.18
N ARG A 386 -5.46 -11.40 -14.30
CA ARG A 386 -4.95 -12.57 -15.04
C ARG A 386 -4.26 -13.59 -14.15
N TYR A 387 -3.72 -13.15 -13.00
CA TYR A 387 -2.87 -13.97 -12.12
C TYR A 387 -3.26 -13.79 -10.64
N ALA A 388 -2.80 -14.68 -9.76
CA ALA A 388 -3.03 -14.55 -8.33
C ALA A 388 -2.30 -13.33 -7.75
N SER A 389 -2.94 -12.54 -6.89
CA SER A 389 -2.34 -11.34 -6.32
C SER A 389 -1.07 -11.66 -5.51
N CYS A 390 -0.05 -10.81 -5.62
CA CYS A 390 1.31 -11.00 -5.09
C CYS A 390 2.06 -12.26 -5.58
N SER A 391 1.56 -12.97 -6.60
CA SER A 391 2.34 -14.02 -7.28
C SER A 391 3.48 -13.45 -8.11
N PHE A 392 4.45 -14.31 -8.44
CA PHE A 392 5.48 -14.01 -9.44
C PHE A 392 4.83 -13.56 -10.76
N GLU A 393 3.81 -14.26 -11.25
CA GLU A 393 3.19 -13.91 -12.53
C GLU A 393 2.47 -12.57 -12.51
N ALA A 394 1.77 -12.21 -11.42
CA ALA A 394 1.06 -10.94 -11.32
C ALA A 394 2.04 -9.76 -11.32
N ILE A 395 3.13 -9.85 -10.54
CA ILE A 395 4.15 -8.81 -10.47
C ILE A 395 4.94 -8.75 -11.78
N ALA A 396 5.40 -9.89 -12.31
CA ALA A 396 6.12 -9.97 -13.58
C ALA A 396 5.29 -9.43 -14.76
N SER A 397 3.99 -9.75 -14.81
CA SER A 397 3.08 -9.24 -15.85
C SER A 397 2.93 -7.72 -15.78
N ALA A 398 2.71 -7.16 -14.59
CA ALA A 398 2.60 -5.71 -14.38
C ALA A 398 3.91 -4.98 -14.70
N VAL A 399 5.06 -5.54 -14.29
CA VAL A 399 6.39 -4.99 -14.63
C VAL A 399 6.62 -5.01 -16.14
N LEU A 400 6.28 -6.11 -16.83
CA LEU A 400 6.50 -6.26 -18.28
C LEU A 400 5.53 -5.45 -19.14
N CYS A 401 4.31 -5.15 -18.67
CA CYS A 401 3.44 -4.19 -19.35
C CYS A 401 3.85 -2.73 -19.07
N GLY A 402 4.72 -2.48 -18.10
CA GLY A 402 5.28 -1.17 -17.81
C GLY A 402 4.59 -0.40 -16.70
N ALA A 403 3.88 -1.06 -15.78
CA ALA A 403 3.19 -0.45 -14.64
C ALA A 403 4.09 0.53 -13.86
N ASP A 404 3.54 1.67 -13.43
CA ASP A 404 4.34 2.74 -12.85
C ASP A 404 4.62 2.55 -11.36
N LEU A 405 3.60 2.08 -10.63
CA LEU A 405 3.67 1.71 -9.22
C LEU A 405 3.02 0.35 -8.97
N ILE A 406 3.74 -0.52 -8.26
CA ILE A 406 3.18 -1.73 -7.67
C ILE A 406 3.11 -1.51 -6.15
N THR A 407 1.92 -1.67 -5.57
CA THR A 407 1.73 -1.64 -4.13
C THR A 407 1.61 -3.07 -3.58
N LEU A 408 2.31 -3.34 -2.49
CA LEU A 408 2.44 -4.66 -1.88
C LEU A 408 2.03 -4.57 -0.42
N ASP A 409 1.08 -5.40 0.00
CA ASP A 409 0.82 -5.64 1.42
C ASP A 409 1.83 -6.67 1.93
N VAL A 410 2.51 -6.34 3.03
CA VAL A 410 3.65 -7.11 3.53
C VAL A 410 3.44 -7.42 4.99
N PHE A 411 3.56 -8.69 5.35
CA PHE A 411 3.35 -9.17 6.70
C PHE A 411 4.57 -9.94 7.19
N GLU A 412 4.88 -9.81 8.47
CA GLU A 412 5.93 -10.57 9.12
C GLU A 412 5.42 -11.96 9.53
N THR A 413 6.15 -13.00 9.16
CA THR A 413 5.90 -14.37 9.62
C THR A 413 6.23 -14.54 11.10
N LYS A 414 5.74 -15.64 11.69
CA LYS A 414 6.09 -16.05 13.06
C LYS A 414 7.61 -16.14 13.31
N ASP A 415 8.38 -16.43 12.27
CA ASP A 415 9.85 -16.55 12.25
C ASP A 415 10.55 -15.39 11.52
N HIS A 416 9.97 -14.18 11.60
CA HIS A 416 10.59 -12.89 11.23
C HIS A 416 11.03 -12.74 9.77
N VAL A 417 10.36 -13.41 8.83
CA VAL A 417 10.53 -13.20 7.38
C VAL A 417 9.43 -12.26 6.88
N LEU A 418 9.75 -11.27 6.05
CA LEU A 418 8.73 -10.44 5.40
C LEU A 418 8.19 -11.09 4.12
N VAL A 419 6.88 -11.33 4.04
CA VAL A 419 6.19 -11.94 2.89
C VAL A 419 5.11 -11.03 2.29
N ALA A 420 4.97 -11.07 0.96
CA ALA A 420 3.98 -10.29 0.22
C ALA A 420 2.64 -11.04 0.18
N VAL A 421 1.66 -10.57 0.97
CA VAL A 421 0.40 -11.28 1.25
C VAL A 421 -0.78 -10.30 1.29
N PRO A 422 -1.68 -10.32 0.29
CA PRO A 422 -2.89 -9.50 0.28
C PRO A 422 -3.70 -9.66 1.58
N ASP A 423 -4.02 -8.52 2.20
CA ASP A 423 -4.84 -8.41 3.42
C ASP A 423 -4.38 -9.31 4.60
N GLY A 424 -3.13 -9.78 4.60
CA GLY A 424 -2.53 -10.60 5.67
C GLY A 424 -3.08 -12.02 5.78
N ASN A 425 -3.90 -12.49 4.84
CA ASN A 425 -4.64 -13.73 4.94
C ASN A 425 -4.32 -14.71 3.78
N LEU A 426 -3.64 -15.80 4.12
CA LEU A 426 -3.17 -16.81 3.17
C LEU A 426 -4.31 -17.56 2.47
N SER A 427 -5.50 -17.64 3.08
CA SER A 427 -6.62 -18.45 2.56
C SER A 427 -7.28 -17.91 1.29
N ALA A 428 -7.09 -16.62 0.97
CA ALA A 428 -7.73 -16.02 -0.20
C ALA A 428 -7.16 -16.51 -1.54
N TYR A 429 -5.95 -17.09 -1.53
CA TYR A 429 -5.24 -17.50 -2.75
C TYR A 429 -4.29 -18.69 -2.57
N THR A 430 -4.30 -19.39 -1.42
CA THR A 430 -3.51 -20.62 -1.19
C THR A 430 -4.35 -21.74 -0.54
N ASP A 431 -3.81 -22.97 -0.51
CA ASP A 431 -4.40 -24.10 0.22
C ASP A 431 -4.27 -24.04 1.76
N ALA A 432 -3.90 -22.88 2.34
CA ALA A 432 -3.83 -22.69 3.79
C ALA A 432 -5.16 -22.99 4.52
N ALA A 433 -6.29 -22.76 3.85
CA ALA A 433 -7.63 -23.09 4.37
C ALA A 433 -7.85 -24.59 4.61
N GLU A 434 -7.09 -25.45 3.93
CA GLU A 434 -7.15 -26.92 4.09
C GLU A 434 -6.16 -27.43 5.15
N ARG A 435 -5.30 -26.55 5.69
CA ARG A 435 -4.15 -26.92 6.53
C ARG A 435 -4.12 -26.25 7.92
N TYR A 436 -4.72 -25.07 8.09
CA TYR A 436 -4.80 -24.40 9.40
C TYR A 436 -5.68 -25.16 10.39
N GLY A 437 -5.49 -24.93 11.70
CA GLY A 437 -6.26 -25.57 12.77
C GLY A 437 -6.00 -27.08 12.94
N ALA A 438 -5.24 -27.70 12.04
CA ALA A 438 -4.74 -29.05 12.17
C ALA A 438 -3.61 -29.15 13.23
N LEU A 439 -3.29 -30.36 13.63
CA LEU A 439 -2.36 -30.61 14.72
C LEU A 439 -0.90 -30.29 14.34
N GLY A 440 -0.24 -29.42 15.10
CA GLY A 440 1.08 -28.90 14.76
C GLY A 440 1.09 -27.90 13.59
N ALA A 441 -0.09 -27.57 13.05
CA ALA A 441 -0.27 -26.52 12.06
C ALA A 441 -0.68 -25.19 12.75
N PRO A 442 -0.62 -24.06 12.03
CA PRO A 442 -0.96 -22.74 12.55
C PRO A 442 -2.41 -22.58 13.01
N SER A 443 -2.63 -21.68 13.99
CA SER A 443 -3.91 -21.43 14.67
C SER A 443 -4.96 -20.73 13.79
N SER A 444 -4.53 -19.98 12.78
CA SER A 444 -5.40 -19.27 11.84
C SER A 444 -4.78 -19.24 10.43
N THR A 445 -5.43 -18.55 9.50
CA THR A 445 -4.90 -18.30 8.14
C THR A 445 -4.15 -16.95 8.04
N LEU A 446 -3.91 -16.26 9.16
CA LEU A 446 -3.12 -15.03 9.23
C LEU A 446 -1.63 -15.35 9.20
N VAL A 447 -0.84 -14.56 8.45
CA VAL A 447 0.61 -14.76 8.26
C VAL A 447 1.39 -14.88 9.57
N THR A 448 0.99 -14.13 10.61
CA THR A 448 1.64 -14.08 11.93
C THR A 448 1.68 -15.42 12.66
N ASP A 449 0.78 -16.36 12.32
CA ASP A 449 0.70 -17.67 12.97
C ASP A 449 1.61 -18.72 12.30
N TRP A 450 2.10 -18.43 11.09
CA TRP A 450 2.83 -19.34 10.21
C TRP A 450 4.33 -19.03 10.21
N THR A 451 5.19 -20.06 10.18
CA THR A 451 6.61 -19.87 9.84
C THR A 451 6.81 -19.85 8.32
N TRP A 452 7.93 -19.30 7.84
CA TRP A 452 8.28 -19.29 6.43
C TRP A 452 8.29 -20.70 5.83
N GLU A 453 8.87 -21.68 6.54
CA GLU A 453 8.89 -23.09 6.11
C GLU A 453 7.47 -23.69 5.95
N GLN A 454 6.50 -23.24 6.76
CA GLN A 454 5.09 -23.61 6.57
C GLN A 454 4.46 -22.88 5.38
N ILE A 455 4.75 -21.59 5.17
CA ILE A 455 4.21 -20.79 4.06
C ILE A 455 4.75 -21.27 2.71
N ARG A 456 6.05 -21.53 2.56
CA ARG A 456 6.64 -22.01 1.29
C ARG A 456 6.19 -23.41 0.88
N ALA A 457 5.59 -24.17 1.80
CA ALA A 457 4.97 -25.46 1.54
C ALA A 457 3.50 -25.36 1.09
N LEU A 458 2.89 -24.16 1.13
CA LEU A 458 1.55 -23.91 0.59
C LEU A 458 1.54 -23.94 -0.93
N LYS A 459 0.40 -24.32 -1.51
CA LYS A 459 0.15 -24.25 -2.95
C LYS A 459 -0.64 -22.98 -3.24
N MET A 460 -0.11 -22.09 -4.06
CA MET A 460 -0.91 -20.99 -4.60
C MET A 460 -1.98 -21.52 -5.56
N THR A 461 -3.20 -20.99 -5.44
CA THR A 461 -4.23 -21.17 -6.46
C THR A 461 -3.94 -20.26 -7.65
N ARG A 462 -4.19 -20.73 -8.87
CA ARG A 462 -3.97 -19.98 -10.14
C ARG A 462 -2.54 -19.45 -10.40
N SER A 463 -1.52 -20.01 -9.76
CA SER A 463 -0.10 -19.78 -10.14
C SER A 463 0.53 -21.08 -10.64
N SER A 464 1.41 -20.92 -11.63
CA SER A 464 2.27 -21.93 -12.25
C SER A 464 3.67 -22.00 -11.63
N PHE A 465 4.13 -20.92 -10.98
CA PHE A 465 5.38 -20.91 -10.19
C PHE A 465 5.14 -21.10 -8.68
N GLY A 466 3.90 -20.99 -8.22
CA GLY A 466 3.33 -21.87 -7.20
C GLY A 466 3.50 -21.50 -5.72
N ARG A 467 4.34 -20.52 -5.34
CA ARG A 467 4.59 -20.14 -3.94
C ARG A 467 4.47 -18.65 -3.63
N VAL A 468 4.15 -18.35 -2.38
CA VAL A 468 4.21 -16.99 -1.81
C VAL A 468 5.64 -16.44 -1.91
N LEU A 469 5.74 -15.13 -2.16
CA LEU A 469 7.02 -14.42 -2.28
C LEU A 469 7.40 -13.75 -0.96
N THR A 470 8.70 -13.73 -0.66
CA THR A 470 9.25 -12.75 0.28
C THR A 470 9.18 -11.34 -0.31
N LEU A 471 9.25 -10.31 0.55
CA LEU A 471 9.34 -8.93 0.08
C LEU A 471 10.54 -8.71 -0.84
N SER A 472 11.70 -9.25 -0.49
CA SER A 472 12.96 -9.10 -1.26
C SER A 472 12.82 -9.71 -2.67
N GLU A 473 12.18 -10.86 -2.77
CA GLU A 473 11.82 -11.48 -4.06
C GLU A 473 10.88 -10.60 -4.89
N ALA A 474 9.78 -10.12 -4.30
CA ALA A 474 8.85 -9.22 -4.98
C ALA A 474 9.53 -7.91 -5.45
N VAL A 475 10.42 -7.34 -4.64
CA VAL A 475 11.20 -6.13 -4.95
C VAL A 475 12.21 -6.37 -6.07
N SER A 476 12.84 -7.54 -6.14
CA SER A 476 13.79 -7.90 -7.22
C SER A 476 13.17 -7.86 -8.63
N LEU A 477 11.88 -8.22 -8.74
CA LEU A 477 11.11 -8.14 -9.98
C LEU A 477 10.85 -6.68 -10.40
N CYS A 478 10.66 -5.79 -9.44
CA CYS A 478 10.38 -4.37 -9.65
C CYS A 478 11.64 -3.50 -9.83
N ALA A 479 12.79 -3.97 -9.31
CA ALA A 479 14.05 -3.22 -9.19
C ALA A 479 14.48 -2.56 -10.51
N GLY A 480 14.53 -1.22 -10.52
CA GLY A 480 14.94 -0.44 -11.69
C GLY A 480 13.88 -0.30 -12.80
N ARG A 481 12.68 -0.88 -12.63
CA ARG A 481 11.64 -0.98 -13.67
C ARG A 481 10.36 -0.22 -13.31
N CYS A 482 9.95 -0.23 -12.04
CA CYS A 482 8.81 0.52 -11.53
C CYS A 482 9.06 1.04 -10.10
N MET A 483 8.18 1.90 -9.61
CA MET A 483 8.10 2.28 -8.20
C MET A 483 7.43 1.16 -7.40
N VAL A 484 7.77 1.03 -6.12
CA VAL A 484 7.20 0.04 -5.20
C VAL A 484 6.87 0.68 -3.87
N TYR A 485 5.61 0.56 -3.44
CA TYR A 485 5.19 0.85 -2.07
C TYR A 485 4.95 -0.45 -1.33
N ALA A 486 5.71 -0.68 -0.26
CA ALA A 486 5.60 -1.83 0.63
C ALA A 486 4.91 -1.40 1.93
N ASN A 487 3.65 -1.82 2.09
CA ASN A 487 2.83 -1.57 3.26
C ASN A 487 3.08 -2.68 4.30
N VAL A 488 4.06 -2.47 5.18
CA VAL A 488 4.51 -3.46 6.18
C VAL A 488 3.66 -3.40 7.45
N SER A 489 3.16 -4.55 7.89
CA SER A 489 2.38 -4.73 9.12
C SER A 489 3.02 -5.77 10.05
N GLY A 490 3.02 -5.52 11.36
CA GLY A 490 3.47 -6.43 12.41
C GLY A 490 4.95 -6.25 12.79
N ALA A 491 5.76 -5.77 11.85
CA ALA A 491 7.18 -5.44 12.06
C ALA A 491 7.42 -3.97 12.43
N ASP A 492 6.39 -3.21 12.80
CA ASP A 492 6.31 -1.74 12.88
C ASP A 492 7.57 -1.07 13.46
N ASP A 493 8.08 -1.63 14.55
CA ASP A 493 9.23 -1.14 15.31
C ASP A 493 10.57 -1.27 14.51
N TRP A 494 10.67 -2.26 13.61
CA TRP A 494 11.82 -2.57 12.76
C TRP A 494 11.65 -2.20 11.27
N THR A 495 10.45 -1.83 10.84
CA THR A 495 10.06 -1.64 9.42
C THR A 495 11.09 -0.87 8.57
N ASP A 496 11.66 0.25 9.04
CA ASP A 496 12.65 1.00 8.25
C ASP A 496 13.96 0.24 8.00
N THR A 497 14.43 -0.59 8.95
CA THR A 497 15.62 -1.44 8.77
C THR A 497 15.33 -2.59 7.81
N LEU A 498 14.16 -3.21 7.90
CA LEU A 498 13.78 -4.34 7.04
C LEU A 498 13.51 -3.88 5.61
N LEU A 499 12.84 -2.73 5.42
CA LEU A 499 12.67 -2.10 4.11
C LEU A 499 14.02 -1.67 3.51
N TYR A 500 14.93 -1.11 4.31
CA TYR A 500 16.30 -0.84 3.88
C TYR A 500 16.98 -2.13 3.37
N GLN A 501 16.91 -3.24 4.11
CA GLN A 501 17.55 -4.50 3.72
C GLN A 501 16.91 -5.11 2.46
N ALA A 502 15.58 -5.21 2.39
CA ALA A 502 14.88 -5.77 1.24
C ALA A 502 15.08 -4.96 -0.06
N PHE A 503 15.19 -3.62 0.02
CA PHE A 503 15.41 -2.79 -1.17
C PHE A 503 16.90 -2.66 -1.55
N VAL A 504 17.80 -2.50 -0.59
CA VAL A 504 19.22 -2.25 -0.90
C VAL A 504 19.93 -3.52 -1.36
N ASN A 505 19.62 -4.67 -0.76
CA ASN A 505 20.23 -5.95 -1.16
C ASN A 505 19.81 -6.39 -2.59
N GLN A 506 18.68 -5.86 -3.10
CA GLN A 506 18.19 -6.07 -4.47
C GLN A 506 18.59 -4.94 -5.44
N ASN A 507 19.47 -4.02 -5.03
CA ASN A 507 19.83 -2.80 -5.77
C ASN A 507 18.60 -1.95 -6.20
N ALA A 508 17.52 -2.03 -5.43
CA ALA A 508 16.22 -1.46 -5.74
C ALA A 508 15.96 -0.11 -5.05
N ALA A 509 16.95 0.49 -4.39
CA ALA A 509 16.78 1.73 -3.60
C ALA A 509 16.09 2.86 -4.38
N LYS A 510 16.36 3.03 -5.68
CA LYS A 510 15.66 4.02 -6.52
C LYS A 510 14.17 3.70 -6.76
N SER A 511 13.80 2.42 -6.78
CA SER A 511 12.40 1.95 -6.90
C SER A 511 11.57 2.15 -5.63
N TYR A 512 12.19 2.41 -4.48
CA TYR A 512 11.45 2.62 -3.23
C TYR A 512 10.57 3.86 -3.30
N PHE A 513 9.30 3.73 -2.90
CA PHE A 513 8.32 4.81 -2.91
C PHE A 513 7.42 4.74 -1.67
N ILE A 514 7.11 5.91 -1.11
CA ILE A 514 6.11 6.07 -0.04
C ILE A 514 5.12 7.16 -0.46
N PRO A 515 3.80 6.89 -0.50
CA PRO A 515 2.81 7.93 -0.72
C PRO A 515 2.83 8.96 0.43
N ASN A 516 2.81 10.24 0.06
CA ASN A 516 2.55 11.32 1.01
C ASN A 516 1.10 11.19 1.54
N PRO A 517 0.83 11.59 2.79
CA PRO A 517 -0.51 11.48 3.38
C PRO A 517 -1.41 12.58 2.84
N ASP A 518 -2.72 12.32 2.80
CA ASP A 518 -3.70 13.10 2.02
C ASP A 518 -4.02 14.51 2.58
N ARG A 519 -3.33 14.95 3.64
CA ARG A 519 -3.74 16.10 4.47
C ARG A 519 -2.63 17.01 5.05
N TYR A 520 -1.34 16.77 4.81
CA TYR A 520 -0.29 17.53 5.52
C TYR A 520 0.91 17.99 4.69
N THR A 521 1.28 19.26 4.87
CA THR A 521 2.50 19.88 4.36
C THR A 521 3.74 19.10 4.79
N LEU A 522 4.53 18.70 3.80
CA LEU A 522 5.85 18.11 3.99
C LEU A 522 6.88 19.03 3.31
N THR A 523 7.81 19.55 4.11
CA THR A 523 8.98 20.29 3.60
C THR A 523 9.91 19.43 2.73
N GLU A 524 9.72 18.11 2.76
CA GLU A 524 10.39 17.13 1.92
C GLU A 524 9.54 15.83 1.83
N PRO A 525 9.29 15.25 0.64
CA PRO A 525 8.44 14.06 0.50
C PRO A 525 8.91 12.84 1.32
N LYS A 526 7.97 11.98 1.75
CA LYS A 526 8.27 10.79 2.58
C LYS A 526 9.36 9.90 1.96
N THR A 527 9.29 9.64 0.65
CA THR A 527 10.32 8.88 -0.10
C THR A 527 11.71 9.47 0.07
N VAL A 528 11.86 10.79 -0.08
CA VAL A 528 13.16 11.50 0.05
C VAL A 528 13.63 11.48 1.50
N THR A 529 12.73 11.74 2.46
CA THR A 529 13.03 11.64 3.89
C THR A 529 13.55 10.24 4.28
N ALA A 530 12.94 9.17 3.75
CA ALA A 530 13.37 7.80 4.02
C ALA A 530 14.70 7.46 3.34
N LEU A 531 14.88 7.81 2.06
CA LEU A 531 16.16 7.64 1.37
C LEU A 531 17.30 8.43 2.06
N ARG A 532 17.02 9.60 2.64
CA ARG A 532 17.98 10.34 3.48
C ARG A 532 18.30 9.62 4.79
N LYS A 533 17.32 8.96 5.44
CA LYS A 533 17.59 8.12 6.62
C LYS A 533 18.51 6.96 6.24
N TRP A 534 18.22 6.29 5.12
CA TRP A 534 19.00 5.17 4.62
C TRP A 534 20.43 5.57 4.24
N MET A 535 20.61 6.70 3.53
CA MET A 535 21.93 7.27 3.24
C MET A 535 22.70 7.66 4.51
N ASN A 536 22.01 8.03 5.59
CA ASN A 536 22.65 8.30 6.88
C ASN A 536 22.93 7.04 7.71
N ARG A 537 22.18 5.94 7.52
CA ARG A 537 22.48 4.61 8.06
C ARG A 537 23.76 4.06 7.44
N ASP A 538 23.87 4.09 6.11
CA ASP A 538 25.05 3.64 5.37
C ASP A 538 25.48 4.68 4.32
N LYS A 539 26.54 5.43 4.66
CA LYS A 539 27.15 6.45 3.80
C LYS A 539 28.13 5.87 2.78
N SER A 540 28.41 4.57 2.83
CA SER A 540 29.27 3.88 1.86
C SER A 540 28.47 3.32 0.67
N ASN A 541 27.16 3.13 0.84
CA ASN A 541 26.29 2.59 -0.20
C ASN A 541 25.97 3.62 -1.29
N SER A 542 26.66 3.51 -2.44
CA SER A 542 26.46 4.43 -3.56
C SER A 542 25.06 4.35 -4.15
N ALA A 543 24.44 3.16 -4.23
CA ALA A 543 23.09 2.99 -4.79
C ALA A 543 22.02 3.75 -3.98
N VAL A 544 22.13 3.77 -2.65
CA VAL A 544 21.26 4.58 -1.78
C VAL A 544 21.52 6.07 -1.95
N THR A 545 22.79 6.48 -2.05
CA THR A 545 23.18 7.88 -2.29
C THR A 545 22.68 8.37 -3.66
N GLU A 546 22.81 7.56 -4.70
CA GLU A 546 22.31 7.83 -6.05
C GLU A 546 20.77 7.88 -6.10
N ALA A 547 20.09 6.98 -5.39
CA ALA A 547 18.63 7.01 -5.24
C ALA A 547 18.17 8.31 -4.56
N TYR A 548 18.75 8.65 -3.41
CA TYR A 548 18.46 9.90 -2.69
C TYR A 548 18.71 11.13 -3.58
N ASN A 549 19.88 11.21 -4.23
CA ASN A 549 20.24 12.33 -5.09
C ASN A 549 19.33 12.44 -6.32
N TYR A 550 18.92 11.31 -6.92
CA TYR A 550 18.02 11.31 -8.07
C TYR A 550 16.63 11.82 -7.70
N TRP A 551 16.02 11.25 -6.66
CA TRP A 551 14.73 11.69 -6.15
C TRP A 551 14.78 13.16 -5.71
N THR A 552 15.81 13.58 -4.99
CA THR A 552 16.02 14.98 -4.58
C THR A 552 16.18 15.91 -5.78
N ALA A 553 16.88 15.51 -6.85
CA ALA A 553 17.05 16.33 -8.06
C ALA A 553 15.76 16.46 -8.90
N CYS A 554 14.90 15.44 -8.90
CA CYS A 554 13.54 15.56 -9.46
C CYS A 554 12.66 16.47 -8.59
N VAL A 555 12.78 16.37 -7.26
CA VAL A 555 11.99 17.16 -6.30
C VAL A 555 12.37 18.64 -6.27
N ALA A 556 13.66 18.96 -6.20
CA ALA A 556 14.16 20.33 -6.07
C ALA A 556 13.86 21.22 -7.29
N LYS A 557 13.55 20.63 -8.45
CA LYS A 557 13.06 21.36 -9.63
C LYS A 557 11.65 21.92 -9.46
N LYS A 558 10.80 21.24 -8.69
CA LYS A 558 9.35 21.48 -8.59
C LYS A 558 8.93 21.41 -7.12
N PRO A 559 9.49 22.26 -6.23
CA PRO A 559 9.50 22.03 -4.78
C PRO A 559 8.12 21.89 -4.13
N ASN A 560 7.05 22.39 -4.78
CA ASN A 560 5.75 22.64 -4.16
C ASN A 560 4.58 21.81 -4.76
N HIS A 561 4.85 20.80 -5.60
CA HIS A 561 3.83 20.13 -6.43
C HIS A 561 3.76 18.60 -6.20
N TRP A 562 3.45 18.17 -4.96
CA TRP A 562 3.49 16.76 -4.51
C TRP A 562 2.12 16.11 -4.32
N SER A 563 1.20 16.34 -5.26
CA SER A 563 -0.23 15.99 -5.16
C SER A 563 -0.78 15.21 -6.36
N ARG A 564 0.00 14.31 -6.96
CA ARG A 564 -0.57 13.21 -7.78
C ARG A 564 -1.21 12.16 -6.85
N LEU A 565 -2.41 12.48 -6.38
CA LEU A 565 -3.24 11.63 -5.52
C LEU A 565 -3.52 10.28 -6.21
N LEU A 566 -3.53 9.20 -5.41
CA LEU A 566 -3.85 7.85 -5.88
C LEU A 566 -5.36 7.71 -6.06
N TRP A 567 -5.86 7.93 -7.28
CA TRP A 567 -7.27 7.78 -7.59
C TRP A 567 -7.64 6.32 -7.84
N GLN A 568 -8.61 5.83 -7.06
CA GLN A 568 -9.26 4.55 -7.29
C GLN A 568 -10.52 4.78 -8.13
N ASN A 569 -10.52 4.30 -9.38
CA ASN A 569 -11.70 4.38 -10.24
C ASN A 569 -12.75 3.35 -9.81
N ASN A 570 -13.97 3.83 -9.54
CA ASN A 570 -15.13 2.99 -9.20
C ASN A 570 -16.10 2.82 -10.38
N GLY A 571 -15.79 3.39 -11.55
CA GLY A 571 -16.56 3.28 -12.79
C GLY A 571 -15.97 2.28 -13.80
N ASN A 572 -16.40 2.40 -15.05
CA ASN A 572 -15.82 1.62 -16.15
C ASN A 572 -14.37 2.05 -16.44
N GLU A 573 -13.57 1.12 -16.98
CA GLU A 573 -12.22 1.39 -17.47
C GLU A 573 -12.19 1.30 -18.99
N ASP A 574 -12.37 2.44 -19.64
CA ASP A 574 -12.24 2.60 -21.10
C ASP A 574 -11.42 3.84 -21.47
N SER A 575 -11.08 3.94 -22.77
CA SER A 575 -10.22 5.00 -23.29
C SER A 575 -10.81 6.41 -23.23
N ALA A 576 -12.14 6.57 -23.12
CA ALA A 576 -12.76 7.87 -22.93
C ALA A 576 -12.65 8.30 -21.47
N THR A 577 -12.98 7.41 -20.52
CA THR A 577 -12.77 7.67 -19.09
C THR A 577 -11.30 7.97 -18.78
N TRP A 578 -10.35 7.21 -19.35
CA TRP A 578 -8.92 7.43 -19.15
C TRP A 578 -8.38 8.75 -19.73
N GLN A 579 -9.04 9.30 -20.76
CA GLN A 579 -8.72 10.62 -21.30
C GLN A 579 -9.36 11.73 -20.45
N SER A 580 -10.62 11.58 -20.02
CA SER A 580 -11.28 12.54 -19.12
C SER A 580 -10.48 12.73 -17.83
N LEU A 581 -10.10 11.64 -17.16
CA LEU A 581 -9.27 11.69 -15.94
C LEU A 581 -7.91 12.38 -16.16
N ARG A 582 -7.35 12.34 -17.38
CA ARG A 582 -6.14 13.12 -17.73
C ARG A 582 -6.43 14.61 -17.82
N ASP A 583 -7.50 14.97 -18.51
CA ASP A 583 -7.90 16.37 -18.75
C ASP A 583 -8.50 17.04 -17.49
N GLU A 584 -8.91 16.25 -16.51
CA GLU A 584 -9.24 16.61 -15.11
C GLU A 584 -8.01 16.57 -14.16
N TRP A 585 -6.83 16.18 -14.67
CA TRP A 585 -5.53 16.11 -13.99
C TRP A 585 -5.48 15.05 -12.86
N LYS A 586 -6.47 14.14 -12.81
CA LYS A 586 -6.58 12.93 -11.98
C LYS A 586 -5.62 11.84 -12.50
N THR A 587 -4.33 12.11 -12.34
CA THR A 587 -3.23 11.54 -13.14
C THR A 587 -2.57 10.27 -12.60
N PHE A 588 -3.07 9.68 -11.51
CA PHE A 588 -2.57 8.40 -10.97
C PHE A 588 -3.73 7.42 -10.74
N LEU A 589 -3.84 6.41 -11.61
CA LEU A 589 -4.97 5.50 -11.66
C LEU A 589 -4.64 4.11 -11.10
N TYR A 590 -5.37 3.67 -10.07
CA TYR A 590 -5.50 2.23 -9.80
C TYR A 590 -6.41 1.60 -10.85
N THR A 591 -5.89 0.61 -11.59
CA THR A 591 -6.57 -0.04 -12.72
C THR A 591 -6.73 -1.54 -12.53
N ALA A 592 -7.90 -2.05 -12.87
CA ALA A 592 -8.23 -3.47 -12.92
C ALA A 592 -7.66 -4.15 -14.19
N ASP A 593 -7.30 -3.43 -15.25
CA ASP A 593 -6.57 -3.98 -16.40
C ASP A 593 -5.31 -3.18 -16.76
N ILE A 594 -4.30 -3.35 -15.92
CA ILE A 594 -2.98 -2.72 -16.05
C ILE A 594 -2.34 -2.92 -17.44
N ALA A 595 -2.53 -4.07 -18.08
CA ALA A 595 -1.98 -4.33 -19.40
C ALA A 595 -2.69 -3.52 -20.50
N ALA A 596 -4.02 -3.40 -20.44
CA ALA A 596 -4.78 -2.56 -21.36
C ALA A 596 -4.51 -1.06 -21.12
N TYR A 597 -4.36 -0.64 -19.86
CA TYR A 597 -4.08 0.75 -19.52
C TYR A 597 -2.67 1.20 -19.94
N CYS A 598 -1.65 0.36 -19.73
CA CYS A 598 -0.30 0.64 -20.20
C CYS A 598 -0.19 0.65 -21.74
N ASP A 599 -0.96 -0.22 -22.43
CA ASP A 599 -1.08 -0.22 -23.89
C ASP A 599 -1.73 1.08 -24.40
N TYR A 600 -2.79 1.57 -23.73
CA TYR A 600 -3.40 2.86 -24.02
C TYR A 600 -2.42 4.03 -23.79
N ILE A 601 -1.71 4.08 -22.64
CA ILE A 601 -0.71 5.12 -22.36
C ILE A 601 0.39 5.08 -23.43
N GLY A 602 0.92 3.90 -23.74
CA GLY A 602 2.00 3.72 -24.73
C GLY A 602 1.63 4.08 -26.17
N LYS A 603 0.33 4.10 -26.51
CA LYS A 603 -0.17 4.44 -27.85
C LYS A 603 -0.64 5.90 -27.98
N ASN A 604 -1.13 6.51 -26.90
CA ASN A 604 -1.78 7.83 -26.92
C ASN A 604 -0.98 8.93 -26.20
N GLN A 605 0.11 8.57 -25.50
CA GLN A 605 0.92 9.50 -24.70
C GLN A 605 2.41 9.24 -24.95
N SER A 606 3.26 10.19 -24.55
CA SER A 606 4.72 10.13 -24.71
C SER A 606 5.45 9.98 -23.38
N ALA A 607 6.71 9.50 -23.45
CA ALA A 607 7.63 9.53 -22.32
C ALA A 607 7.85 10.95 -21.80
N SER A 608 7.77 11.13 -20.49
CA SER A 608 7.90 12.43 -19.82
C SER A 608 9.37 12.86 -19.77
N THR A 609 9.74 13.91 -20.50
CA THR A 609 11.12 14.40 -20.55
C THR A 609 11.46 15.29 -19.35
N LYS A 610 12.75 15.50 -19.10
CA LYS A 610 13.25 16.37 -18.00
C LYS A 610 13.06 17.87 -18.29
N THR A 611 12.37 18.21 -19.38
CA THR A 611 12.08 19.54 -19.94
C THR A 611 10.60 19.74 -20.28
N ASP A 612 9.71 18.81 -19.89
CA ASP A 612 8.28 18.91 -20.18
C ASP A 612 7.57 19.90 -19.24
N ASP A 613 7.59 21.17 -19.65
CA ASP A 613 6.49 22.10 -19.40
C ASP A 613 5.67 22.16 -20.69
N VAL A 614 4.49 21.53 -20.69
CA VAL A 614 3.83 21.03 -21.91
C VAL A 614 3.31 22.15 -22.84
N SER A 615 3.46 21.96 -24.16
CA SER A 615 2.95 22.90 -25.18
C SER A 615 1.42 22.97 -25.20
N THR A 616 0.91 24.03 -25.82
CA THR A 616 -0.43 24.57 -25.56
C THR A 616 -1.32 24.58 -26.80
N ASP A 617 -0.92 23.85 -27.83
CA ASP A 617 -1.38 24.06 -29.20
C ASP A 617 -2.51 23.05 -29.54
N GLN A 618 -3.54 23.04 -28.68
CA GLN A 618 -4.77 22.27 -28.90
C GLN A 618 -5.63 22.96 -29.96
N PRO A 619 -6.06 22.28 -31.05
CA PRO A 619 -6.91 22.87 -32.06
C PRO A 619 -8.32 23.17 -31.53
N TYR A 620 -9.03 24.06 -32.22
CA TYR A 620 -10.46 24.32 -32.00
C TYR A 620 -11.29 23.40 -32.90
N THR A 621 -12.32 22.77 -32.34
CA THR A 621 -13.25 21.91 -33.10
C THR A 621 -14.13 22.71 -34.05
N ILE A 622 -14.54 23.93 -33.68
CA ILE A 622 -15.30 24.85 -34.54
C ILE A 622 -14.34 25.81 -35.25
N ASN A 623 -14.34 25.82 -36.59
CA ASN A 623 -13.48 26.72 -37.36
C ASN A 623 -13.96 28.17 -37.23
N GLN A 624 -13.06 29.15 -37.43
CA GLN A 624 -13.42 30.57 -37.38
C GLN A 624 -14.47 30.96 -38.45
N SER A 625 -14.59 30.19 -39.53
CA SER A 625 -15.64 30.35 -40.57
C SER A 625 -17.02 29.85 -40.15
N ASP A 626 -17.08 28.97 -39.15
CA ASP A 626 -18.28 28.23 -38.76
C ASP A 626 -18.84 28.73 -37.42
N LEU A 627 -18.00 29.47 -36.67
CA LEU A 627 -18.32 30.08 -35.38
C LEU A 627 -19.47 31.09 -35.54
N GLY A 628 -20.58 30.83 -34.87
CA GLY A 628 -21.74 31.73 -34.85
C GLY A 628 -21.73 32.66 -33.66
N TYR A 629 -21.46 32.12 -32.47
CA TYR A 629 -21.48 32.83 -31.20
C TYR A 629 -20.48 32.25 -30.20
N ARG A 630 -19.97 33.08 -29.29
CA ARG A 630 -18.91 32.75 -28.32
C ARG A 630 -19.07 33.51 -27.00
N VAL A 631 -19.02 32.79 -25.88
CA VAL A 631 -19.31 33.33 -24.54
C VAL A 631 -18.22 32.94 -23.56
N MET A 632 -17.76 33.91 -22.77
CA MET A 632 -16.86 33.70 -21.64
C MET A 632 -17.67 33.48 -20.36
N ILE A 633 -17.29 32.49 -19.56
CA ILE A 633 -17.94 32.13 -18.29
C ILE A 633 -16.85 32.11 -17.21
N ILE A 634 -17.06 32.88 -16.14
CA ILE A 634 -16.07 33.10 -15.09
C ILE A 634 -16.76 33.25 -13.73
N SER A 635 -16.25 32.61 -12.69
CA SER A 635 -16.74 32.75 -11.32
C SER A 635 -15.62 33.16 -10.36
N ASP A 636 -15.99 33.34 -9.09
CA ASP A 636 -15.07 33.29 -7.96
C ASP A 636 -13.88 34.21 -8.17
N THR A 637 -14.19 35.48 -8.42
CA THR A 637 -13.21 36.52 -8.72
C THR A 637 -12.70 37.19 -7.44
N HIS A 638 -13.47 37.16 -6.33
CA HIS A 638 -13.08 37.55 -4.97
C HIS A 638 -12.19 38.81 -4.92
N TYR A 639 -12.81 39.98 -5.10
CA TYR A 639 -12.16 41.29 -5.11
C TYR A 639 -12.09 41.92 -3.70
N TYR A 640 -10.98 42.58 -3.35
CA TYR A 640 -10.68 43.03 -1.98
C TYR A 640 -9.81 44.31 -1.91
N THR A 641 -9.64 44.90 -0.72
CA THR A 641 -8.85 46.14 -0.53
C THR A 641 -7.83 46.13 0.61
N THR A 642 -6.55 46.23 0.23
CA THR A 642 -5.41 46.90 0.92
C THR A 642 -4.81 46.33 2.23
N SER A 643 -3.49 46.07 2.17
CA SER A 643 -2.43 46.26 3.19
C SER A 643 -2.48 45.58 4.57
N ASN A 644 -3.60 45.03 5.02
CA ASN A 644 -3.67 44.27 6.30
C ASN A 644 -3.88 42.76 6.13
N ILE A 645 -4.39 42.33 4.97
CA ILE A 645 -3.69 41.26 4.28
C ILE A 645 -2.27 41.82 4.03
N LYS A 646 -1.22 41.22 4.61
CA LYS A 646 0.17 41.45 4.12
C LYS A 646 0.09 41.35 2.60
N ASP A 647 0.75 42.21 1.83
CA ASP A 647 0.55 42.36 0.36
C ASP A 647 0.97 41.13 -0.50
N ASP A 648 1.04 39.98 0.17
CA ASP A 648 1.66 38.69 -0.09
C ASP A 648 0.73 37.50 0.26
N ASN A 649 -0.33 37.61 1.10
CA ASN A 649 -1.07 36.40 1.57
C ASN A 649 -1.90 35.70 0.47
N LEU A 650 -2.22 36.38 -0.64
CA LEU A 650 -2.66 35.75 -1.88
C LEU A 650 -1.67 36.04 -3.02
N GLY A 651 -0.47 36.51 -2.71
CA GLY A 651 0.71 36.69 -3.57
C GLY A 651 0.62 37.58 -4.82
N ILE A 652 -0.55 38.12 -5.14
CA ILE A 652 -0.77 38.99 -6.29
C ILE A 652 -1.65 40.19 -5.93
N THR A 653 -1.20 41.39 -6.31
CA THR A 653 -1.89 42.64 -5.97
C THR A 653 -3.21 42.80 -6.74
N ARG A 654 -4.18 43.51 -6.14
CA ARG A 654 -5.46 43.89 -6.80
C ARG A 654 -5.22 44.49 -8.19
N ALA A 655 -4.22 45.36 -8.34
CA ALA A 655 -3.88 45.99 -9.62
C ALA A 655 -3.45 44.98 -10.68
N LYS A 656 -2.58 44.03 -10.32
CA LYS A 656 -2.11 42.97 -11.23
C LYS A 656 -3.22 41.97 -11.58
N LYS A 657 -4.09 41.64 -10.62
CA LYS A 657 -5.29 40.81 -10.82
C LYS A 657 -6.30 41.46 -11.77
N LYS A 658 -6.56 42.77 -11.61
CA LYS A 658 -7.33 43.59 -12.58
C LYS A 658 -6.71 43.54 -13.97
N GLU A 659 -5.41 43.83 -14.07
CA GLU A 659 -4.68 43.85 -15.34
C GLU A 659 -4.81 42.51 -16.09
N PHE A 660 -4.64 41.38 -15.39
CA PHE A 660 -4.78 40.06 -16.00
C PHE A 660 -6.21 39.73 -16.43
N LEU A 661 -7.23 40.04 -15.63
CA LEU A 661 -8.63 39.80 -16.01
C LEU A 661 -9.00 40.59 -17.28
N MET A 662 -8.69 41.90 -17.30
CA MET A 662 -8.96 42.75 -18.47
C MET A 662 -8.16 42.32 -19.71
N ALA A 663 -6.91 41.89 -19.53
CA ALA A 663 -6.09 41.40 -20.64
C ALA A 663 -6.65 40.10 -21.25
N GLN A 664 -7.20 39.20 -20.43
CA GLN A 664 -7.83 37.97 -20.93
C GLN A 664 -9.15 38.24 -21.66
N ILE A 665 -10.02 39.11 -21.11
CA ILE A 665 -11.26 39.54 -21.80
C ILE A 665 -10.92 40.17 -23.16
N ARG A 666 -10.00 41.14 -23.20
CA ARG A 666 -9.59 41.82 -24.43
C ARG A 666 -8.95 40.86 -25.44
N LYS A 667 -8.11 39.92 -24.98
CA LYS A 667 -7.50 38.88 -25.84
C LYS A 667 -8.56 37.99 -26.51
N GLU A 668 -9.56 37.54 -25.76
CA GLU A 668 -10.58 36.64 -26.28
C GLU A 668 -11.53 37.34 -27.27
N LEU A 669 -11.87 38.60 -26.96
CA LEU A 669 -12.62 39.51 -27.83
C LEU A 669 -11.87 39.82 -29.14
N ASP A 670 -10.62 40.28 -29.05
CA ASP A 670 -9.79 40.62 -30.22
C ASP A 670 -9.34 39.38 -31.03
N GLY A 671 -9.42 38.19 -30.44
CA GLY A 671 -8.87 36.93 -30.97
C GLY A 671 -9.84 36.13 -31.85
N ARG A 672 -10.78 35.40 -31.23
CA ARG A 672 -11.83 34.64 -31.93
C ARG A 672 -13.17 35.39 -31.97
N GLY A 673 -13.30 36.47 -31.19
CA GLY A 673 -14.56 37.12 -30.87
C GLY A 673 -15.13 36.62 -29.54
N LEU A 674 -15.97 37.49 -28.96
CA LEU A 674 -16.89 37.21 -27.86
C LEU A 674 -18.19 37.97 -28.14
N ASP A 675 -19.32 37.42 -27.72
CA ASP A 675 -20.63 38.08 -27.70
C ASP A 675 -21.01 38.51 -26.28
N ALA A 676 -20.57 37.74 -25.27
CA ALA A 676 -20.92 37.99 -23.87
C ALA A 676 -19.92 37.43 -22.85
N ILE A 677 -20.03 37.95 -21.62
CA ILE A 677 -19.38 37.46 -20.41
C ILE A 677 -20.46 37.15 -19.35
N LEU A 678 -20.42 35.94 -18.79
CA LEU A 678 -21.24 35.53 -17.66
C LEU A 678 -20.35 35.46 -16.42
N VAL A 679 -20.68 36.26 -15.40
CA VAL A 679 -19.99 36.31 -14.12
C VAL A 679 -20.83 35.57 -13.09
N LEU A 680 -20.42 34.36 -12.69
CA LEU A 680 -21.23 33.41 -11.91
C LEU A 680 -21.13 33.59 -10.39
N GLY A 681 -20.98 34.83 -9.91
CA GLY A 681 -20.95 35.15 -8.49
C GLY A 681 -19.55 35.23 -7.88
N ASP A 682 -19.56 35.54 -6.59
CA ASP A 682 -18.40 35.85 -5.75
C ASP A 682 -17.50 36.92 -6.37
N LEU A 683 -18.09 38.09 -6.56
CA LEU A 683 -17.41 39.28 -7.06
C LEU A 683 -16.50 39.90 -5.99
N ALA A 684 -16.90 39.86 -4.73
CA ALA A 684 -16.12 40.36 -3.60
C ALA A 684 -15.62 39.21 -2.70
N THR A 685 -14.48 39.38 -2.04
CA THR A 685 -14.10 38.50 -0.91
C THR A 685 -15.14 38.63 0.21
N ASP A 686 -15.27 37.57 1.02
CA ASP A 686 -16.20 37.55 2.16
C ASP A 686 -15.97 38.69 3.18
N ASN A 687 -16.89 38.78 4.14
CA ASN A 687 -16.83 39.55 5.38
C ASN A 687 -15.56 39.30 6.26
N TRP A 688 -14.61 38.47 5.82
CA TRP A 688 -13.50 37.93 6.62
C TRP A 688 -12.21 38.76 6.63
N THR A 689 -11.81 39.43 5.54
CA THR A 689 -10.41 39.90 5.38
C THR A 689 -10.22 41.41 5.17
N VAL A 690 -10.55 42.14 6.24
CA VAL A 690 -10.13 43.53 6.54
C VAL A 690 -10.75 44.63 5.66
N GLY A 691 -10.87 45.85 6.21
CA GLY A 691 -11.80 46.89 5.74
C GLY A 691 -13.22 46.73 6.31
N LEU A 692 -13.57 45.53 6.79
CA LEU A 692 -14.84 45.23 7.47
C LEU A 692 -14.68 45.00 8.99
N ALA A 693 -13.45 44.81 9.48
CA ALA A 693 -13.17 44.71 10.91
C ALA A 693 -13.36 46.05 11.64
N ASP A 694 -13.05 47.16 10.95
CA ASP A 694 -13.29 48.54 11.38
C ASP A 694 -14.72 49.02 11.13
N ALA A 695 -15.55 48.25 10.41
CA ALA A 695 -16.94 48.61 10.15
C ALA A 695 -17.77 48.57 11.44
N LYS A 696 -18.36 49.73 11.77
CA LYS A 696 -18.98 50.03 13.07
C LYS A 696 -20.45 49.59 13.15
N SER A 697 -21.01 49.14 12.02
CA SER A 697 -22.39 48.67 11.92
C SER A 697 -22.58 47.72 10.73
N GLU A 698 -23.66 46.93 10.76
CA GLU A 698 -24.09 46.08 9.65
C GLU A 698 -24.34 46.89 8.36
N ALA A 699 -24.88 48.11 8.49
CA ALA A 699 -25.11 49.01 7.36
C ALA A 699 -23.80 49.51 6.71
N GLU A 700 -22.75 49.76 7.50
CA GLU A 700 -21.43 50.10 6.97
C GLU A 700 -20.77 48.89 6.27
N MET A 701 -20.95 47.69 6.83
CA MET A 701 -20.49 46.43 6.24
C MET A 701 -21.16 46.16 4.89
N TYR A 702 -22.48 46.29 4.82
CA TYR A 702 -23.26 46.19 3.59
C TYR A 702 -22.83 47.22 2.53
N THR A 703 -22.57 48.47 2.94
CA THR A 703 -22.10 49.55 2.06
C THR A 703 -20.70 49.26 1.49
N LYS A 704 -19.79 48.71 2.31
CA LYS A 704 -18.43 48.37 1.87
C LYS A 704 -18.38 47.13 0.96
N ASN A 705 -19.14 46.08 1.27
CA ASN A 705 -19.19 44.88 0.41
C ASN A 705 -19.85 45.18 -0.96
N THR A 706 -20.99 45.88 -0.98
CA THR A 706 -21.61 46.34 -2.24
C THR A 706 -20.66 47.22 -3.06
N TYR A 707 -19.88 48.09 -2.40
CA TYR A 707 -18.84 48.86 -3.07
C TYR A 707 -17.76 47.99 -3.71
N TYR A 708 -17.30 46.89 -3.10
CA TYR A 708 -16.25 46.04 -3.69
C TYR A 708 -16.74 45.27 -4.93
N ALA A 709 -17.91 44.63 -4.85
CA ALA A 709 -18.50 43.92 -5.99
C ALA A 709 -18.77 44.88 -7.17
N LYS A 710 -19.33 46.07 -6.89
CA LYS A 710 -19.56 47.10 -7.91
C LYS A 710 -18.25 47.71 -8.44
N THR A 711 -17.22 47.83 -7.60
CA THR A 711 -15.91 48.34 -8.04
C THR A 711 -15.20 47.35 -8.95
N LEU A 712 -15.23 46.04 -8.69
CA LEU A 712 -14.75 45.02 -9.64
C LEU A 712 -15.43 45.20 -11.00
N TYR A 713 -16.75 45.34 -10.99
CA TYR A 713 -17.55 45.49 -12.19
C TYR A 713 -17.17 46.75 -12.97
N ASP A 714 -17.15 47.92 -12.32
CA ASP A 714 -16.75 49.19 -12.93
C ASP A 714 -15.28 49.21 -13.38
N ASP A 715 -14.39 48.50 -12.68
CA ASP A 715 -12.96 48.41 -13.02
C ASP A 715 -12.69 47.49 -14.21
N CYS A 716 -13.31 46.31 -14.25
CA CYS A 716 -12.86 45.17 -15.05
C CYS A 716 -13.84 44.72 -16.15
N PHE A 717 -15.15 44.86 -15.93
CA PHE A 717 -16.18 44.37 -16.86
C PHE A 717 -16.84 45.51 -17.63
N LYS A 718 -17.25 46.57 -16.92
CA LYS A 718 -17.86 47.77 -17.50
C LYS A 718 -17.13 48.38 -18.71
N PRO A 719 -15.78 48.40 -18.79
CA PRO A 719 -15.07 48.91 -19.97
C PRO A 719 -15.35 48.16 -21.29
N PHE A 720 -16.14 47.08 -21.26
CA PHE A 720 -16.55 46.29 -22.42
C PHE A 720 -18.08 46.33 -22.66
N GLU A 721 -18.88 47.10 -21.89
CA GLU A 721 -20.36 47.17 -22.04
C GLU A 721 -20.83 47.59 -23.45
N ASP A 722 -20.05 48.42 -24.15
CA ASP A 722 -20.34 48.86 -25.53
C ASP A 722 -19.98 47.80 -26.60
N GLU A 723 -19.23 46.76 -26.23
CA GLU A 723 -18.75 45.70 -27.13
C GLU A 723 -19.37 44.32 -26.83
N LEU A 724 -19.81 44.06 -25.59
CA LEU A 724 -20.21 42.75 -25.08
C LEU A 724 -21.46 42.80 -24.19
N GLY A 725 -22.30 41.77 -24.26
CA GLY A 725 -23.32 41.51 -23.24
C GLY A 725 -22.68 41.06 -21.93
N ILE A 726 -22.93 41.76 -20.82
CA ILE A 726 -22.37 41.40 -19.51
C ILE A 726 -23.50 40.99 -18.58
N TYR A 727 -23.41 39.77 -18.04
CA TYR A 727 -24.48 39.15 -17.26
C TYR A 727 -23.93 38.64 -15.94
N VAL A 728 -24.35 39.27 -14.84
CA VAL A 728 -23.81 39.03 -13.49
C VAL A 728 -24.84 38.30 -12.64
N LEU A 729 -24.40 37.21 -12.02
CA LEU A 729 -25.11 36.47 -10.99
C LEU A 729 -24.43 36.69 -9.62
N ALA A 730 -25.17 36.48 -8.53
CA ALA A 730 -24.65 36.59 -7.17
C ALA A 730 -24.19 35.23 -6.62
N GLY A 731 -23.04 35.21 -5.93
CA GLY A 731 -22.58 34.07 -5.13
C GLY A 731 -22.97 34.19 -3.65
N ASN A 732 -22.44 33.31 -2.79
CA ASN A 732 -22.72 33.40 -1.36
C ASN A 732 -22.04 34.60 -0.69
N HIS A 733 -20.92 35.08 -1.25
CA HIS A 733 -20.22 36.28 -0.76
C HIS A 733 -20.95 37.56 -1.17
N ASP A 734 -21.71 37.52 -2.26
CA ASP A 734 -22.58 38.59 -2.78
C ASP A 734 -23.94 38.66 -2.05
N SER A 735 -23.90 38.77 -0.73
CA SER A 735 -25.08 38.72 0.17
C SER A 735 -25.95 40.01 0.16
N PHE A 736 -26.34 40.48 -1.03
CA PHE A 736 -27.04 41.74 -1.29
C PHE A 736 -28.53 41.55 -1.62
N LEU A 737 -29.39 42.47 -1.17
CA LEU A 737 -30.83 42.47 -1.51
C LEU A 737 -31.04 42.66 -3.03
N ASN A 738 -32.10 42.08 -3.59
CA ASN A 738 -32.40 42.14 -5.03
C ASN A 738 -32.52 43.57 -5.56
N GLU A 739 -33.12 44.49 -4.81
CA GLU A 739 -33.23 45.90 -5.19
C GLU A 739 -31.85 46.55 -5.36
N LYS A 740 -30.89 46.19 -4.49
CA LYS A 740 -29.53 46.72 -4.54
C LYS A 740 -28.70 46.04 -5.62
N TRP A 741 -28.91 44.74 -5.85
CA TRP A 741 -28.34 44.02 -6.99
C TRP A 741 -28.74 44.69 -8.31
N LYS A 742 -30.03 44.99 -8.47
CA LYS A 742 -30.61 45.65 -9.64
C LYS A 742 -30.15 47.09 -9.82
N GLU A 743 -29.95 47.83 -8.73
CA GLU A 743 -29.33 49.16 -8.74
C GLU A 743 -27.86 49.10 -9.25
N MET A 744 -27.14 48.02 -8.95
CA MET A 744 -25.73 47.86 -9.30
C MET A 744 -25.51 47.30 -10.72
N PHE A 745 -26.30 46.31 -11.14
CA PHE A 745 -26.05 45.53 -12.38
C PHE A 745 -27.23 45.53 -13.38
N GLY A 746 -28.34 46.21 -13.08
CA GLY A 746 -29.49 46.34 -13.98
C GLY A 746 -30.42 45.12 -14.08
N THR A 747 -29.94 43.93 -13.74
CA THR A 747 -30.72 42.68 -13.69
C THR A 747 -31.26 42.40 -12.28
N ASP A 748 -32.31 41.58 -12.17
CA ASP A 748 -32.65 40.91 -10.91
C ASP A 748 -31.61 39.81 -10.59
N ARG A 749 -31.57 39.30 -9.36
CA ARG A 749 -30.64 38.24 -8.94
C ARG A 749 -30.86 36.92 -9.70
N GLN A 750 -32.11 36.58 -10.03
CA GLN A 750 -32.45 35.50 -10.97
C GLN A 750 -33.09 36.09 -12.25
N PHE A 751 -32.57 35.74 -13.42
CA PHE A 751 -32.99 36.32 -14.70
C PHE A 751 -32.58 35.45 -15.89
N SER A 752 -33.01 35.82 -17.09
CA SER A 752 -32.71 35.05 -18.30
C SER A 752 -32.62 35.91 -19.55
N PHE A 753 -31.89 35.42 -20.54
CA PHE A 753 -31.63 36.12 -21.81
C PHE A 753 -31.39 35.13 -22.96
N LYS A 754 -31.08 35.64 -24.15
CA LYS A 754 -30.69 34.85 -25.32
C LYS A 754 -29.47 35.44 -26.01
N ILE A 755 -28.68 34.56 -26.61
CA ILE A 755 -27.67 34.90 -27.64
C ILE A 755 -27.95 33.97 -28.82
N GLY A 756 -28.22 34.55 -30.00
CA GLY A 756 -28.76 33.79 -31.13
C GLY A 756 -30.04 33.02 -30.78
N ASN A 757 -30.04 31.70 -31.06
CA ASN A 757 -31.10 30.79 -30.63
C ASN A 757 -30.75 29.95 -29.38
N MET A 758 -29.72 30.34 -28.61
CA MET A 758 -29.42 29.76 -27.30
C MET A 758 -30.02 30.66 -26.21
N ALA A 759 -30.62 30.04 -25.18
CA ALA A 759 -31.16 30.73 -24.03
C ALA A 759 -30.32 30.43 -22.79
N PHE A 760 -30.09 31.45 -21.98
CA PHE A 760 -29.33 31.36 -20.73
C PHE A 760 -30.27 31.67 -19.57
N ILE A 761 -30.29 30.79 -18.57
CA ILE A 761 -31.09 30.93 -17.36
C ILE A 761 -30.13 31.06 -16.18
N MET A 762 -30.13 32.23 -15.55
CA MET A 762 -29.26 32.58 -14.42
C MET A 762 -30.06 32.39 -13.12
N LEU A 763 -29.72 31.35 -12.36
CA LEU A 763 -30.38 30.96 -11.11
C LEU A 763 -29.60 31.44 -9.90
N ASP A 764 -30.20 32.31 -9.09
CA ASP A 764 -29.74 32.53 -7.73
C ASP A 764 -30.15 31.34 -6.85
N THR A 765 -29.17 30.62 -6.32
CA THR A 765 -29.37 29.51 -5.38
C THR A 765 -29.08 29.91 -3.93
N PHE A 766 -28.91 31.20 -3.65
CA PHE A 766 -28.57 31.75 -2.35
C PHE A 766 -29.63 32.78 -1.90
N SER A 767 -29.68 33.11 -0.60
CA SER A 767 -30.82 33.88 -0.08
C SER A 767 -30.79 35.38 -0.43
N ASP A 768 -31.82 35.79 -1.18
CA ASP A 768 -32.28 37.16 -1.45
C ASP A 768 -32.31 38.11 -0.25
N LYS A 769 -32.52 37.60 0.96
CA LYS A 769 -32.63 38.36 2.23
C LYS A 769 -31.30 38.96 2.71
N GLY A 770 -30.18 38.54 2.12
CA GLY A 770 -28.84 38.96 2.53
C GLY A 770 -28.38 38.37 3.88
N SER A 771 -27.10 38.60 4.20
CA SER A 771 -26.48 38.23 5.49
C SER A 771 -25.99 39.49 6.20
N ASN A 772 -26.69 39.89 7.27
CA ASN A 772 -26.23 40.92 8.18
C ASN A 772 -25.13 40.41 9.14
N SER A 773 -24.87 39.09 9.17
CA SER A 773 -23.98 38.47 10.15
C SER A 773 -22.51 38.55 9.75
N LYS A 774 -21.63 38.95 10.68
CA LYS A 774 -20.19 38.98 10.44
C LYS A 774 -19.65 37.56 10.21
N GLY A 775 -18.96 37.36 9.09
CA GLY A 775 -18.19 36.15 8.81
C GLY A 775 -18.96 34.96 8.21
N ASN A 776 -20.26 35.11 7.90
CA ASN A 776 -21.00 34.10 7.13
C ASN A 776 -21.59 34.75 5.86
N GLY A 777 -21.23 34.21 4.70
CA GLY A 777 -21.96 34.42 3.45
C GLY A 777 -23.41 33.88 3.53
N SER A 778 -24.19 34.09 2.48
CA SER A 778 -25.58 33.64 2.42
C SER A 778 -25.68 32.12 2.27
N SER A 779 -26.66 31.51 2.93
CA SER A 779 -26.90 30.07 2.84
C SER A 779 -27.50 29.67 1.49
N TYR A 780 -27.13 28.49 1.00
CA TYR A 780 -27.79 27.85 -0.15
C TYR A 780 -29.28 27.59 0.15
N VAL A 781 -30.16 28.02 -0.75
CA VAL A 781 -31.62 27.85 -0.68
C VAL A 781 -32.18 26.86 -1.70
N GLY A 782 -31.36 26.40 -2.65
CA GLY A 782 -31.75 25.48 -3.71
C GLY A 782 -32.28 26.18 -4.97
N ILE A 783 -32.67 25.37 -5.96
CA ILE A 783 -33.21 25.85 -7.24
C ILE A 783 -34.69 26.22 -7.10
N ASP A 784 -35.08 27.43 -7.50
CA ASP A 784 -36.51 27.77 -7.69
C ASP A 784 -37.08 27.04 -8.92
N LYS A 785 -37.57 25.82 -8.67
CA LYS A 785 -38.20 24.96 -9.69
C LYS A 785 -39.49 25.57 -10.26
N THR A 786 -40.14 26.52 -9.56
CA THR A 786 -41.37 27.18 -10.05
C THR A 786 -41.03 28.23 -11.10
N TRP A 787 -40.08 29.11 -10.80
CA TRP A 787 -39.58 30.10 -11.76
C TRP A 787 -38.87 29.43 -12.94
N LEU A 788 -38.00 28.45 -12.69
CA LEU A 788 -37.32 27.68 -13.72
C LEU A 788 -38.31 27.04 -14.70
N ALA A 789 -39.38 26.40 -14.21
CA ALA A 789 -40.40 25.81 -15.08
C ALA A 789 -41.11 26.84 -15.98
N SER A 790 -41.32 28.07 -15.50
CA SER A 790 -41.91 29.16 -16.29
C SER A 790 -40.98 29.65 -17.40
N GLU A 791 -39.67 29.72 -17.11
CA GLU A 791 -38.64 30.13 -18.05
C GLU A 791 -38.33 29.03 -19.09
N MET A 792 -38.36 27.75 -18.70
CA MET A 792 -38.30 26.63 -19.64
C MET A 792 -39.50 26.62 -20.60
N ALA A 793 -40.72 26.94 -20.14
CA ALA A 793 -41.89 27.05 -21.01
C ALA A 793 -41.77 28.20 -22.04
N LYS A 794 -41.11 29.30 -21.66
CA LYS A 794 -40.76 30.46 -22.51
C LYS A 794 -39.66 30.13 -23.53
N TYR A 795 -38.69 29.27 -23.19
CA TYR A 795 -37.56 28.91 -24.05
C TYR A 795 -37.60 27.51 -24.70
N ARG A 796 -38.73 26.79 -24.61
CA ARG A 796 -38.97 25.45 -25.19
C ARG A 796 -38.55 25.17 -26.65
N ASN A 797 -38.28 26.21 -27.44
CA ASN A 797 -37.83 26.10 -28.85
C ASN A 797 -36.33 26.43 -29.03
N CYS A 798 -35.58 26.61 -27.94
CA CYS A 798 -34.16 26.95 -27.90
C CYS A 798 -33.37 25.84 -27.20
N LYS A 799 -32.08 25.72 -27.51
CA LYS A 799 -31.14 25.07 -26.59
C LYS A 799 -30.96 25.97 -25.36
N VAL A 800 -30.92 25.38 -24.18
CA VAL A 800 -30.84 26.08 -22.89
C VAL A 800 -29.56 25.72 -22.18
N VAL A 801 -28.89 26.73 -21.64
CA VAL A 801 -27.80 26.60 -20.68
C VAL A 801 -28.28 27.17 -19.35
N VAL A 802 -28.07 26.43 -18.26
CA VAL A 802 -28.53 26.81 -16.92
C VAL A 802 -27.32 27.12 -16.04
N CYS A 803 -27.18 28.37 -15.63
CA CYS A 803 -26.04 28.85 -14.86
C CYS A 803 -26.47 29.17 -13.44
N SER A 804 -25.67 28.80 -12.45
CA SER A 804 -25.79 29.26 -11.07
C SER A 804 -24.40 29.57 -10.48
N HIS A 805 -24.32 30.06 -9.25
CA HIS A 805 -23.04 30.08 -8.53
C HIS A 805 -22.71 28.68 -7.99
N TYR A 806 -23.71 27.91 -7.56
CA TYR A 806 -23.50 26.55 -7.04
C TYR A 806 -24.68 25.60 -7.30
N PHE A 807 -24.39 24.33 -7.56
CA PHE A 807 -25.38 23.26 -7.62
C PHE A 807 -25.01 22.15 -6.62
N ASN A 808 -25.83 21.96 -5.58
CA ASN A 808 -25.51 21.03 -4.48
C ASN A 808 -25.88 19.56 -4.74
N SER A 809 -26.45 19.21 -5.91
CA SER A 809 -26.84 17.83 -6.21
C SER A 809 -26.85 17.53 -7.70
N MET A 810 -25.97 16.61 -8.14
CA MET A 810 -25.96 16.11 -9.51
C MET A 810 -27.22 15.29 -9.85
N SER A 811 -27.90 14.67 -8.87
CA SER A 811 -29.15 13.95 -9.14
C SER A 811 -30.30 14.92 -9.45
N GLU A 812 -30.31 16.09 -8.81
CA GLU A 812 -31.29 17.15 -9.09
C GLU A 812 -31.05 17.77 -10.47
N LEU A 813 -29.79 17.94 -10.89
CA LEU A 813 -29.47 18.33 -12.27
C LEU A 813 -29.91 17.26 -13.28
N LYS A 814 -29.77 15.98 -12.94
CA LYS A 814 -30.23 14.88 -13.81
C LYS A 814 -31.74 14.84 -13.94
N GLU A 815 -32.48 15.01 -12.84
CA GLU A 815 -33.94 15.15 -12.87
C GLU A 815 -34.36 16.29 -13.81
N LEU A 816 -33.66 17.43 -13.78
CA LEU A 816 -33.92 18.56 -14.67
C LEU A 816 -33.56 18.27 -16.15
N SER A 817 -32.44 17.60 -16.46
CA SER A 817 -32.10 17.23 -17.84
C SER A 817 -33.02 16.14 -18.41
N ASP A 818 -33.44 15.18 -17.59
CA ASP A 818 -34.42 14.15 -17.98
C ASP A 818 -35.81 14.76 -18.20
N GLN A 819 -36.19 15.79 -17.42
CA GLN A 819 -37.45 16.52 -17.58
C GLN A 819 -37.43 17.48 -18.79
N TYR A 820 -36.29 18.10 -19.07
CA TYR A 820 -36.13 19.13 -20.10
C TYR A 820 -34.98 18.81 -21.06
N SER A 821 -35.26 17.96 -22.05
CA SER A 821 -34.30 17.51 -23.08
C SER A 821 -33.74 18.60 -24.02
N ASN A 822 -34.04 19.88 -23.76
CA ASN A 822 -33.43 21.03 -24.42
C ASN A 822 -32.41 21.78 -23.54
N ILE A 823 -32.17 21.34 -22.30
CA ILE A 823 -31.00 21.73 -21.50
C ILE A 823 -29.79 20.96 -22.03
N ILE A 824 -28.74 21.68 -22.44
CA ILE A 824 -27.51 21.07 -22.99
C ILE A 824 -26.30 21.15 -22.04
N GLY A 825 -26.42 21.95 -20.97
CA GLY A 825 -25.37 22.04 -19.96
C GLY A 825 -25.73 22.95 -18.79
N PHE A 826 -25.04 22.70 -17.68
CA PHE A 826 -25.08 23.45 -16.45
C PHE A 826 -23.71 24.08 -16.18
N TYR A 827 -23.66 25.32 -15.68
CA TYR A 827 -22.39 25.97 -15.29
C TYR A 827 -22.47 26.54 -13.87
N HIS A 828 -21.38 26.40 -13.11
CA HIS A 828 -21.26 27.00 -11.78
C HIS A 828 -19.81 27.26 -11.34
N GLY A 829 -19.63 27.88 -10.18
CA GLY A 829 -18.35 28.09 -9.49
C GLY A 829 -18.42 27.57 -8.06
N HIS A 830 -18.15 28.42 -7.07
CA HIS A 830 -18.18 28.20 -5.61
C HIS A 830 -17.10 27.24 -5.05
N THR A 831 -16.74 26.20 -5.80
CA THR A 831 -15.80 25.17 -5.34
C THR A 831 -14.33 25.57 -5.51
N HIS A 832 -14.03 26.67 -6.21
CA HIS A 832 -12.71 27.03 -6.73
C HIS A 832 -11.97 25.92 -7.52
N LEU A 833 -12.63 24.82 -7.88
CA LEU A 833 -12.03 23.66 -8.55
C LEU A 833 -12.70 23.41 -9.89
N TYR A 834 -11.94 23.51 -10.98
CA TYR A 834 -12.41 23.06 -12.29
C TYR A 834 -12.74 21.57 -12.28
N GLU A 835 -13.96 21.24 -12.70
CA GLU A 835 -14.44 19.88 -12.91
C GLU A 835 -15.56 19.88 -13.95
N ALA A 836 -15.64 18.83 -14.76
CA ALA A 836 -16.69 18.65 -15.76
C ALA A 836 -17.27 17.24 -15.64
N VAL A 837 -18.57 17.13 -15.40
CA VAL A 837 -19.26 15.88 -15.06
C VAL A 837 -20.41 15.63 -16.04
N ASP A 838 -20.49 14.44 -16.64
CA ASP A 838 -21.68 14.03 -17.40
C ASP A 838 -22.83 13.75 -16.43
N VAL A 839 -23.90 14.54 -16.56
CA VAL A 839 -25.13 14.41 -15.78
C VAL A 839 -26.03 13.31 -16.37
N GLY A 840 -25.80 12.96 -17.63
CA GLY A 840 -26.53 11.97 -18.41
C GLY A 840 -26.94 12.51 -19.78
N ASN A 841 -27.13 11.61 -20.73
CA ASN A 841 -27.60 11.90 -22.09
C ASN A 841 -26.70 12.87 -22.91
N GLY A 842 -25.49 13.19 -22.45
CA GLY A 842 -24.62 14.21 -23.06
C GLY A 842 -24.79 15.63 -22.49
N THR A 843 -25.59 15.79 -21.44
CA THR A 843 -25.69 17.05 -20.68
C THR A 843 -24.58 17.14 -19.65
N MET A 844 -23.72 18.14 -19.74
CA MET A 844 -22.59 18.31 -18.81
C MET A 844 -22.91 19.32 -17.71
N CYS A 845 -22.44 19.08 -16.49
CA CYS A 845 -22.26 20.12 -15.48
C CYS A 845 -20.79 20.51 -15.42
N ILE A 846 -20.48 21.80 -15.56
CA ILE A 846 -19.12 22.33 -15.65
C ILE A 846 -18.91 23.37 -14.56
N ASN A 847 -17.97 23.10 -13.66
CA ASN A 847 -17.43 24.08 -12.75
C ASN A 847 -16.28 24.83 -13.43
N ASP A 848 -16.26 26.17 -13.49
CA ASP A 848 -15.13 26.88 -14.10
C ASP A 848 -13.89 26.97 -13.16
N GLY A 849 -14.09 26.73 -11.86
CA GLY A 849 -13.11 26.90 -10.80
C GLY A 849 -13.18 28.32 -10.25
N GLY A 850 -12.31 29.21 -10.72
CA GLY A 850 -12.34 30.62 -10.32
C GLY A 850 -11.13 31.44 -10.79
N PHE A 851 -11.21 32.75 -10.60
CA PHE A 851 -10.18 33.73 -10.97
C PHE A 851 -9.69 34.54 -9.75
N SER A 852 -9.31 33.84 -8.67
CA SER A 852 -9.10 34.50 -7.36
C SER A 852 -7.87 34.10 -6.57
N TYR A 853 -7.72 32.80 -6.28
CA TYR A 853 -6.62 32.22 -5.51
C TYR A 853 -6.52 30.73 -5.80
N THR A 854 -5.29 30.19 -5.75
CA THR A 854 -5.04 28.74 -5.75
C THR A 854 -5.04 28.22 -4.33
N ALA A 855 -5.75 27.14 -4.05
CA ALA A 855 -5.73 26.46 -2.75
C ALA A 855 -6.04 24.97 -2.93
N PHE A 856 -5.62 24.16 -1.96
CA PHE A 856 -6.05 22.77 -1.85
C PHE A 856 -7.27 22.68 -0.94
N ALA A 857 -8.41 22.26 -1.49
CA ALA A 857 -9.54 21.80 -0.69
C ALA A 857 -9.31 20.33 -0.35
N SER A 858 -9.19 20.01 0.94
CA SER A 858 -9.21 18.62 1.39
C SER A 858 -10.61 18.02 1.23
N GLU A 859 -10.71 16.69 1.16
CA GLU A 859 -12.00 15.97 1.15
C GLU A 859 -12.87 16.22 2.40
N GLY A 860 -12.32 16.87 3.43
CA GLY A 860 -13.05 17.31 4.63
C GLY A 860 -13.58 18.76 4.55
N GLY A 861 -13.35 19.48 3.46
CA GLY A 861 -13.73 20.89 3.31
C GLY A 861 -12.77 21.89 3.97
N GLU A 862 -11.65 21.43 4.56
CA GLU A 862 -10.60 22.32 5.07
C GLU A 862 -9.75 22.84 3.90
N TRP A 863 -9.67 24.17 3.78
CA TRP A 863 -8.87 24.90 2.80
C TRP A 863 -7.41 25.08 3.24
N ASN A 864 -6.46 24.72 2.38
CA ASN A 864 -5.04 24.95 2.62
C ASN A 864 -4.39 25.75 1.47
N PHE A 865 -3.86 26.94 1.80
CA PHE A 865 -3.22 27.89 0.89
C PHE A 865 -1.69 27.68 0.75
N GLU A 866 -1.10 26.77 1.53
CA GLU A 866 0.29 26.29 1.38
C GLU A 866 0.45 25.35 0.16
N TYR A 867 -0.64 25.06 -0.54
CA TYR A 867 -0.74 24.11 -1.64
C TYR A 867 -1.52 24.65 -2.83
N MET A 868 -1.10 24.24 -4.03
CA MET A 868 -1.83 24.43 -5.27
C MET A 868 -2.50 23.11 -5.66
N ASP A 869 -3.83 23.01 -5.53
CA ASP A 869 -4.57 22.04 -6.34
C ASP A 869 -4.52 22.52 -7.80
N PRO A 870 -4.11 21.67 -8.77
CA PRO A 870 -4.00 22.10 -10.16
C PRO A 870 -5.33 22.57 -10.77
N ARG A 871 -6.47 22.07 -10.28
CA ARG A 871 -7.83 22.45 -10.72
C ARG A 871 -8.24 23.84 -10.20
N SER A 872 -7.58 24.35 -9.16
CA SER A 872 -7.72 25.73 -8.67
C SER A 872 -6.77 26.73 -9.33
N ALA A 873 -5.96 26.30 -10.31
CA ALA A 873 -5.25 27.22 -11.19
C ALA A 873 -6.25 28.17 -11.85
N TRP A 874 -5.94 29.48 -11.88
CA TRP A 874 -6.89 30.47 -12.35
C TRP A 874 -7.28 30.23 -13.81
N GLY A 875 -8.54 30.48 -14.14
CA GLY A 875 -9.02 30.27 -15.50
C GLY A 875 -10.42 30.82 -15.71
N TYR A 876 -10.97 30.48 -16.87
CA TYR A 876 -12.34 30.77 -17.28
C TYR A 876 -12.77 29.70 -18.29
N CYS A 877 -14.07 29.44 -18.36
CA CYS A 877 -14.66 28.61 -19.41
C CYS A 877 -15.02 29.48 -20.63
N ILE A 878 -14.92 28.87 -21.80
CA ILE A 878 -15.51 29.37 -23.05
C ILE A 878 -16.58 28.38 -23.50
N LEU A 879 -17.71 28.92 -23.93
CA LEU A 879 -18.78 28.22 -24.63
C LEU A 879 -18.87 28.80 -26.04
N GLU A 880 -18.71 27.99 -27.09
CA GLU A 880 -18.82 28.44 -28.48
C GLU A 880 -19.67 27.48 -29.34
N TRP A 881 -20.49 28.06 -30.23
CA TRP A 881 -21.44 27.30 -31.05
C TRP A 881 -21.64 27.88 -32.45
N THR A 882 -22.12 27.04 -33.38
CA THR A 882 -22.51 27.44 -34.73
C THR A 882 -23.81 28.23 -34.71
N ALA A 883 -24.04 29.13 -35.68
CA ALA A 883 -25.20 30.04 -35.67
C ALA A 883 -26.58 29.34 -35.75
N ASP A 884 -26.61 28.07 -36.15
CA ASP A 884 -27.79 27.18 -36.20
C ASP A 884 -27.93 26.28 -34.95
N ASN A 885 -27.03 26.41 -33.97
CA ASN A 885 -26.87 25.54 -32.81
C ASN A 885 -26.59 24.04 -33.12
N SER A 886 -26.22 23.68 -34.35
CA SER A 886 -25.94 22.28 -34.73
C SER A 886 -24.68 21.70 -34.08
N ARG A 887 -23.71 22.55 -33.72
CA ARG A 887 -22.49 22.19 -33.00
C ARG A 887 -22.29 23.17 -31.84
N CYS A 888 -22.06 22.65 -30.64
CA CYS A 888 -21.80 23.42 -29.43
C CYS A 888 -20.66 22.74 -28.66
N VAL A 889 -19.67 23.51 -28.22
CA VAL A 889 -18.54 23.01 -27.43
C VAL A 889 -18.20 23.93 -26.27
N SER A 890 -17.72 23.35 -25.18
CA SER A 890 -17.16 24.05 -24.04
C SER A 890 -15.70 23.66 -23.84
N TYR A 891 -14.86 24.59 -23.38
CA TYR A 891 -13.50 24.29 -22.92
C TYR A 891 -13.06 25.32 -21.87
N ARG A 892 -12.03 25.00 -21.09
CA ARG A 892 -11.43 25.93 -20.13
C ARG A 892 -10.12 26.50 -20.68
N THR A 893 -9.91 27.79 -20.51
CA THR A 893 -8.58 28.42 -20.58
C THR A 893 -8.04 28.57 -19.16
N THR A 894 -6.86 28.00 -18.90
CA THR A 894 -6.14 28.05 -17.63
C THR A 894 -4.88 28.91 -17.77
N LEU A 895 -4.70 29.85 -16.85
CA LEU A 895 -3.49 30.65 -16.72
C LEU A 895 -2.44 29.84 -15.95
N ALA A 896 -1.30 29.56 -16.58
CA ALA A 896 -0.25 28.76 -15.96
C ALA A 896 0.48 29.55 -14.88
N ILE A 897 0.13 29.29 -13.62
CA ILE A 897 0.73 29.92 -12.43
C ILE A 897 1.92 29.08 -11.95
N THR A 898 3.09 29.72 -11.84
CA THR A 898 4.23 29.16 -11.08
C THR A 898 4.12 29.60 -9.62
N TYR A 899 4.17 28.66 -8.68
CA TYR A 899 4.00 28.90 -7.24
C TYR A 899 5.35 28.76 -6.49
N GLU A 900 5.88 29.87 -5.97
CA GLU A 900 7.09 29.91 -5.13
C GLU A 900 6.68 30.04 -3.63
N ALA A 901 6.60 28.90 -2.92
CA ALA A 901 5.89 28.71 -1.65
C ALA A 901 6.34 29.51 -0.40
N THR A 902 7.38 30.33 -0.46
CA THR A 902 7.78 31.17 0.70
C THR A 902 7.20 32.58 0.64
N ASN A 903 6.91 33.10 -0.56
CA ASN A 903 6.39 34.45 -0.79
C ASN A 903 5.14 34.46 -1.69
N MET A 904 4.59 33.29 -2.04
CA MET A 904 3.50 33.12 -3.02
C MET A 904 3.70 33.92 -4.31
N THR A 905 4.92 33.98 -4.84
CA THR A 905 5.21 34.84 -6.01
C THR A 905 4.67 34.22 -7.30
N TYR A 906 3.51 34.71 -7.77
CA TYR A 906 2.85 34.26 -9.00
C TYR A 906 3.65 34.70 -10.24
N ARG A 907 4.24 33.76 -10.99
CA ARG A 907 4.70 34.01 -12.36
C ARG A 907 3.75 33.37 -13.37
N ILE A 908 3.33 34.13 -14.38
CA ILE A 908 2.56 33.59 -15.51
C ILE A 908 3.52 32.94 -16.51
N ALA A 909 3.25 31.67 -16.82
CA ALA A 909 3.80 30.93 -17.96
C ALA A 909 2.73 30.80 -19.07
N LYS A 910 3.04 30.06 -20.16
CA LYS A 910 2.18 29.92 -21.35
C LYS A 910 0.80 29.34 -20.97
N GLU A 911 -0.27 30.05 -21.33
CA GLU A 911 -1.67 29.65 -21.06
C GLU A 911 -2.07 28.33 -21.74
N ARG A 912 -3.07 27.64 -21.20
CA ARG A 912 -3.49 26.31 -21.68
C ARG A 912 -4.99 26.23 -21.93
N LYS A 913 -5.37 25.61 -23.04
CA LYS A 913 -6.75 25.25 -23.40
C LYS A 913 -6.98 23.75 -23.13
N THR A 914 -8.10 23.37 -22.54
CA THR A 914 -8.50 21.95 -22.41
C THR A 914 -8.94 21.34 -23.76
N ALA A 915 -9.22 20.04 -23.76
CA ALA A 915 -10.03 19.43 -24.82
C ALA A 915 -11.40 20.12 -24.95
N ASP A 916 -12.00 20.04 -26.14
CA ASP A 916 -13.35 20.52 -26.40
C ASP A 916 -14.38 19.48 -25.91
N ILE A 917 -15.23 19.89 -24.98
CA ILE A 917 -16.34 19.12 -24.44
C ILE A 917 -17.56 19.40 -25.33
N PRO A 918 -18.08 18.44 -26.12
CA PRO A 918 -19.28 18.64 -26.92
C PRO A 918 -20.53 18.70 -26.04
N LEU A 919 -21.43 19.63 -26.32
CA LEU A 919 -22.74 19.77 -25.65
C LEU A 919 -23.86 19.47 -26.66
N SER A 920 -24.66 18.43 -26.40
CA SER A 920 -25.67 17.90 -27.32
C SER A 920 -27.04 18.54 -27.12
#